data_AF-A0A432QUM7-F1
#
_entry.id   AF-A0A432QUM7-F1
#
_cell.length_a   1.000
_cell.length_b   1.000
_cell.length_c   1.000
_cell.angle_alpha   90.00
_cell.angle_beta   90.00
_cell.angle_gamma   90.00
#
_symmetry.space_group_name_H-M   'P 1'
#
loop_
_entity.id
_entity.type
_entity.pdbx_description
1 polymer ?
#
loop_
_entity_poly.entity_id
_entity_poly.type
_entity_poly.pdbx_seq_one_letter_code
_entity_poly.pdbx_strand_id
1 'polypeptide(L)'
;MGLKILALSLIFYSTAFASDFNLGVKLYRDGLYSLAAKTFSENLEKLSPEEFKKFYRFIYQSFLKSKNFEDLKKFVNYWEKHFPDFNKGELLALKTVLELHSKKPIQKVISQDELLKLSINNKVQFFKTLSNYPLSSDDLFYIVNISSKNTDLKGALKESSFLKKTLQTALEKNDYRLIDLIFDNYGKWFSSPEEILEYVKYLERKKRFSEALVEAEKLYRKYPSDNVRIELARVYYLNGKYQEALQTLKDLNSKEAKYLKAWCYFKLGHPEKIPEIIGLNVSKPEIPDKLKVLLDFFRCDFHFEKLKKLYPELYPKAYIFSFSTDVPEEVGSYHDLGYIYYERGLYRKALSYLEKAVQNPSDKLLMPRTLYLLGKLGSFNTEVASVVYTQLMKSFQNTPFYREAIIPAARTYLYSGNTVLSVKLLKYAENQLGLKTDEVKKLLGLGYTNEKDFKNGALYLSKVSFKDGDTNTFLAFDLFQIGNRKRAYEVLKNHLKTNGLYPEINGGRLVYLSKLLQKESDLKKFHFTSPSVQLMAAITSNNVKKVEKLLPQLSGNEKIAAALFLSLTYEKSAPDRAMEYLTVIFNHSTDEVVSNFSRQMINHLAFKSGNFEPVLFNDPQFIAYNPENGITSVDTLISKAEDYISTEDYGKAYGLLKLALERTTS
;
A
#
# COMPACT_ATOMS: atom_id res chain seq x y z
N MET A 1 25.86 3.63 42.26
CA MET A 1 26.52 2.50 42.94
C MET A 1 27.89 2.34 42.27
N GLY A 2 28.97 2.97 42.72
CA GLY A 2 29.48 3.01 44.09
C GLY A 2 30.47 1.86 44.26
N LEU A 3 31.75 2.19 44.42
CA LEU A 3 32.90 1.33 44.72
C LEU A 3 33.40 0.35 43.62
N LYS A 4 34.51 0.72 42.99
CA LYS A 4 35.75 -0.09 42.86
C LYS A 4 36.87 0.73 42.21
N ILE A 5 37.14 1.89 42.81
CA ILE A 5 38.44 2.56 42.77
C ILE A 5 38.97 2.37 44.20
N LEU A 6 40.23 1.96 44.36
CA LEU A 6 40.93 1.50 45.59
C LEU A 6 40.91 -0.02 45.82
N ALA A 7 41.90 -0.71 45.24
CA ALA A 7 42.70 -1.76 45.89
C ALA A 7 43.71 -2.33 44.90
N LEU A 8 44.80 -1.59 44.64
CA LEU A 8 46.02 -2.16 44.02
C LEU A 8 47.26 -1.32 44.36
N SER A 9 47.27 -0.81 45.59
CA SER A 9 48.48 -0.43 46.32
C SER A 9 48.62 -1.41 47.48
N LEU A 10 49.81 -2.01 47.65
CA LEU A 10 50.18 -3.10 48.57
C LEU A 10 49.95 -4.53 48.02
N ILE A 11 50.95 -5.04 47.30
CA ILE A 11 51.84 -6.15 47.73
C ILE A 11 53.14 -5.97 46.93
N PHE A 12 54.11 -5.32 47.56
CA PHE A 12 55.52 -5.46 47.20
C PHE A 12 56.22 -5.71 48.53
N TYR A 13 56.59 -6.96 48.80
CA TYR A 13 57.95 -7.33 49.18
C TYR A 13 58.07 -8.86 49.27
N SER A 14 59.18 -9.32 48.70
CA SER A 14 59.82 -10.64 48.83
C SER A 14 59.05 -11.88 48.32
N THR A 15 59.38 -12.29 47.09
CA THR A 15 60.03 -13.58 46.81
C THR A 15 60.58 -13.56 45.37
N ALA A 16 61.89 -13.78 45.25
CA ALA A 16 62.70 -14.12 44.07
C ALA A 16 62.29 -13.53 42.69
N PHE A 17 63.19 -12.71 42.12
CA PHE A 17 63.18 -12.31 40.70
C PHE A 17 62.96 -13.52 39.77
N ALA A 18 61.71 -13.74 39.37
CA ALA A 18 61.41 -14.41 38.12
C ALA A 18 61.79 -13.40 37.02
N SER A 19 62.72 -13.77 36.13
CA SER A 19 63.21 -12.94 35.01
C SER A 19 62.10 -12.03 34.46
N ASP A 20 62.35 -10.74 34.25
CA ASP A 20 61.35 -9.70 33.91
C ASP A 20 60.41 -10.11 32.75
N PHE A 21 60.86 -11.00 31.85
CA PHE A 21 60.06 -11.62 30.78
C PHE A 21 58.94 -12.58 31.26
N ASN A 22 59.13 -13.33 32.34
CA ASN A 22 58.10 -14.22 32.91
C ASN A 22 56.91 -13.41 33.46
N LEU A 23 57.18 -12.24 34.04
CA LEU A 23 56.14 -11.30 34.46
C LEU A 23 55.34 -10.82 33.23
N GLY A 24 56.02 -10.44 32.15
CA GLY A 24 55.38 -10.08 30.88
C GLY A 24 54.47 -11.19 30.32
N VAL A 25 54.91 -12.45 30.38
CA VAL A 25 54.09 -13.62 29.96
C VAL A 25 52.86 -13.80 30.84
N LYS A 26 53.00 -13.66 32.17
CA LYS A 26 51.86 -13.73 33.09
C LYS A 26 50.83 -12.66 32.76
N LEU A 27 51.27 -11.41 32.62
CA LEU A 27 50.41 -10.29 32.24
C LEU A 27 49.70 -10.51 30.90
N TYR A 28 50.40 -11.09 29.91
CA TYR A 28 49.80 -11.45 28.62
C TYR A 28 48.70 -12.50 28.78
N ARG A 29 48.94 -13.55 29.58
CA ARG A 29 47.96 -14.62 29.84
C ARG A 29 46.73 -14.10 30.61
N ASP A 30 46.94 -13.11 31.48
CA ASP A 30 45.87 -12.44 32.23
C ASP A 30 45.10 -11.41 31.36
N GLY A 31 45.44 -11.26 30.07
CA GLY A 31 44.79 -10.34 29.13
C GLY A 31 45.20 -8.87 29.28
N LEU A 32 46.19 -8.57 30.12
CA LEU A 32 46.70 -7.22 30.38
C LEU A 32 47.74 -6.80 29.33
N TYR A 33 47.34 -6.78 28.05
CA TYR A 33 48.26 -6.64 26.90
C TYR A 33 49.09 -5.35 26.90
N SER A 34 48.53 -4.21 27.33
CA SER A 34 49.27 -2.95 27.40
C SER A 34 50.36 -2.97 28.47
N LEU A 35 50.09 -3.60 29.63
CA LEU A 35 51.08 -3.74 30.69
C LEU A 35 52.16 -4.76 30.32
N ALA A 36 51.76 -5.89 29.71
CA ALA A 36 52.69 -6.86 29.15
C ALA A 36 53.62 -6.23 28.10
N ALA A 37 53.06 -5.44 27.16
CA ALA A 37 53.83 -4.73 26.15
C ALA A 37 54.84 -3.76 26.78
N LYS A 38 54.43 -2.99 27.80
CA LYS A 38 55.34 -2.09 28.53
C LYS A 38 56.47 -2.87 29.20
N THR A 39 56.16 -3.94 29.92
CA THR A 39 57.17 -4.81 30.58
C THR A 39 58.15 -5.41 29.58
N PHE A 40 57.70 -5.84 28.41
CA PHE A 40 58.59 -6.35 27.36
C PHE A 40 59.42 -5.26 26.70
N SER A 41 58.86 -4.07 26.49
CA SER A 41 59.56 -2.92 25.91
C SER A 41 60.73 -2.47 26.80
N GLU A 42 60.50 -2.32 28.10
CA GLU A 42 61.51 -1.89 29.08
C GLU A 42 62.70 -2.85 29.21
N ASN A 43 62.53 -4.12 28.79
CA ASN A 43 63.55 -5.16 28.92
C ASN A 43 64.10 -5.63 27.56
N LEU A 44 63.68 -5.03 26.45
CA LEU A 44 64.05 -5.47 25.10
C LEU A 44 65.56 -5.46 24.85
N GLU A 45 66.28 -4.48 25.40
CA GLU A 45 67.73 -4.31 25.25
C GLU A 45 68.54 -5.39 25.97
N LYS A 46 67.95 -6.05 26.97
CA LYS A 46 68.58 -7.12 27.76
C LYS A 46 68.23 -8.53 27.26
N LEU A 47 67.48 -8.62 26.16
CA LEU A 47 66.95 -9.89 25.64
C LEU A 47 68.11 -10.80 25.18
N SER A 48 68.33 -11.90 25.91
CA SER A 48 69.30 -12.93 25.51
C SER A 48 68.76 -13.82 24.37
N PRO A 49 69.63 -14.52 23.61
CA PRO A 49 69.21 -15.46 22.57
C PRO A 49 68.25 -16.57 23.07
N GLU A 50 68.48 -17.09 24.27
CA GLU A 50 67.66 -18.12 24.91
C GLU A 50 66.28 -17.57 25.29
N GLU A 51 66.23 -16.37 25.86
CA GLU A 51 64.97 -15.69 26.20
C GLU A 51 64.18 -15.29 24.96
N PHE A 52 64.85 -14.85 23.90
CA PHE A 52 64.22 -14.56 22.61
C PHE A 52 63.49 -15.81 22.10
N LYS A 53 64.18 -16.94 21.94
CA LYS A 53 63.56 -18.19 21.45
C LYS A 53 62.39 -18.65 22.32
N LYS A 54 62.43 -18.38 23.62
CA LYS A 54 61.39 -18.74 24.59
C LYS A 54 60.18 -17.81 24.56
N PHE A 55 60.38 -16.51 24.40
CA PHE A 55 59.35 -15.49 24.67
C PHE A 55 58.91 -14.67 23.46
N TYR A 56 59.57 -14.78 22.31
CA TYR A 56 59.33 -13.92 21.14
C TYR A 56 57.84 -13.79 20.74
N ARG A 57 57.05 -14.88 20.81
CA ARG A 57 55.61 -14.84 20.53
C ARG A 57 54.82 -13.97 21.50
N PHE A 58 55.10 -14.09 22.79
CA PHE A 58 54.43 -13.27 23.79
C PHE A 58 54.80 -11.79 23.62
N ILE A 59 56.05 -11.51 23.26
CA ILE A 59 56.56 -10.15 23.02
C ILE A 59 55.80 -9.51 21.84
N TYR A 60 55.89 -10.06 20.63
CA TYR A 60 55.26 -9.41 19.47
C TYR A 60 53.72 -9.40 19.56
N GLN A 61 53.09 -10.45 20.12
CA GLN A 61 51.63 -10.48 20.28
C GLN A 61 51.14 -9.42 21.26
N SER A 62 51.92 -9.13 22.31
CA SER A 62 51.63 -8.02 23.23
C SER A 62 51.68 -6.67 22.51
N PHE A 63 52.67 -6.45 21.65
CA PHE A 63 52.77 -5.22 20.86
C PHE A 63 51.64 -5.08 19.84
N LEU A 64 51.29 -6.14 19.10
CA LEU A 64 50.17 -6.12 18.15
C LEU A 64 48.84 -5.83 18.84
N LYS A 65 48.55 -6.51 19.96
CA LYS A 65 47.29 -6.34 20.70
C LYS A 65 47.18 -4.98 21.40
N SER A 66 48.30 -4.42 21.86
CA SER A 66 48.34 -3.07 22.45
C SER A 66 48.50 -1.94 21.42
N LYS A 67 48.62 -2.28 20.12
CA LYS A 67 48.87 -1.34 19.03
C LYS A 67 50.17 -0.52 19.19
N ASN A 68 51.17 -1.07 19.89
CA ASN A 68 52.48 -0.45 20.06
C ASN A 68 53.42 -0.82 18.90
N PHE A 69 53.29 -0.10 17.77
CA PHE A 69 54.06 -0.38 16.55
C PHE A 69 55.51 0.11 16.60
N GLU A 70 55.83 1.07 17.46
CA GLU A 70 57.20 1.56 17.64
C GLU A 70 58.10 0.51 18.27
N ASP A 71 57.65 -0.10 19.37
CA ASP A 71 58.42 -1.15 20.04
C ASP A 71 58.37 -2.47 19.26
N LEU A 72 57.29 -2.72 18.51
CA LEU A 72 57.27 -3.80 17.52
C LEU A 72 58.36 -3.62 16.47
N LYS A 73 58.57 -2.39 15.96
CA LYS A 73 59.62 -2.10 14.99
C LYS A 73 61.02 -2.35 15.58
N LYS A 74 61.26 -1.92 16.82
CA LYS A 74 62.53 -2.20 17.52
C LYS A 74 62.76 -3.71 17.64
N PHE A 75 61.73 -4.45 18.04
CA PHE A 75 61.80 -5.90 18.19
C PHE A 75 62.03 -6.64 16.87
N VAL A 76 61.35 -6.23 15.79
CA VAL A 76 61.52 -6.80 14.45
C VAL A 76 62.93 -6.54 13.92
N ASN A 77 63.48 -5.33 14.12
CA ASN A 77 64.86 -5.01 13.73
C ASN A 77 65.88 -5.87 14.48
N TYR A 78 65.67 -6.08 15.79
CA TYR A 78 66.50 -6.98 16.59
C TYR A 78 66.43 -8.43 16.08
N TRP A 79 65.23 -8.94 15.82
CA TRP A 79 65.02 -10.28 15.28
C TRP A 79 65.71 -10.43 13.92
N GLU A 80 65.49 -9.50 12.99
CA GLU A 80 66.09 -9.55 11.66
C GLU A 80 67.63 -9.55 11.69
N LYS A 81 68.23 -8.76 12.60
CA LYS A 81 69.69 -8.67 12.73
C LYS A 81 70.32 -9.92 13.34
N HIS A 82 69.68 -10.51 14.35
CA HIS A 82 70.30 -11.55 15.18
C HIS A 82 69.79 -12.97 14.87
N PHE A 83 68.57 -13.10 14.35
CA PHE A 83 67.91 -14.39 14.11
C PHE A 83 67.12 -14.43 12.78
N PRO A 84 67.71 -14.05 11.62
CA PRO A 84 66.99 -13.86 10.36
C PRO A 84 66.29 -15.12 9.82
N ASP A 85 66.80 -16.31 10.11
CA ASP A 85 66.23 -17.58 9.65
C ASP A 85 65.29 -18.25 10.68
N PHE A 86 65.27 -17.75 11.93
CA PHE A 86 64.39 -18.26 12.96
C PHE A 86 62.95 -17.82 12.70
N ASN A 87 62.05 -18.78 12.44
CA ASN A 87 60.63 -18.54 12.12
C ASN A 87 60.42 -17.41 11.10
N LYS A 88 61.17 -17.49 9.99
CA LYS A 88 61.21 -16.51 8.89
C LYS A 88 59.84 -16.06 8.39
N GLY A 89 58.84 -16.95 8.42
CA GLY A 89 57.46 -16.62 8.08
C GLY A 89 56.80 -15.63 9.04
N GLU A 90 56.97 -15.80 10.36
CA GLU A 90 56.44 -14.88 11.37
C GLU A 90 57.16 -13.52 11.27
N LEU A 91 58.50 -13.54 11.09
CA LEU A 91 59.28 -12.32 10.89
C LEU A 91 58.80 -11.52 9.66
N LEU A 92 58.62 -12.18 8.51
CA LEU A 92 58.13 -11.53 7.29
C LEU A 92 56.71 -10.95 7.48
N ALA A 93 55.83 -11.64 8.20
CA ALA A 93 54.49 -11.14 8.51
C ALA A 93 54.55 -9.87 9.39
N LEU A 94 55.43 -9.82 10.38
CA LEU A 94 55.58 -8.63 11.22
C LEU A 94 56.17 -7.44 10.45
N LYS A 95 57.14 -7.68 9.56
CA LYS A 95 57.65 -6.66 8.62
C LYS A 95 56.53 -6.12 7.73
N THR A 96 55.72 -7.02 7.18
CA THR A 96 54.54 -6.66 6.38
C THR A 96 53.58 -5.76 7.18
N VAL A 97 53.28 -6.13 8.43
CA VAL A 97 52.40 -5.33 9.31
C VAL A 97 52.94 -3.91 9.54
N LEU A 98 54.25 -3.76 9.78
CA LEU A 98 54.87 -2.45 9.97
C LEU A 98 54.81 -1.57 8.72
N GLU A 99 54.99 -2.17 7.55
CA GLU A 99 54.91 -1.48 6.27
C GLU A 99 53.48 -1.04 5.91
N LEU A 100 52.49 -1.90 6.18
CA LEU A 100 51.08 -1.57 6.04
C LEU A 100 50.64 -0.47 7.01
N HIS A 101 51.10 -0.54 8.26
CA HIS A 101 50.84 0.52 9.24
C HIS A 101 51.42 1.87 8.81
N SER A 102 52.54 1.85 8.09
CA SER A 102 53.16 3.04 7.46
C SER A 102 52.44 3.50 6.18
N LYS A 103 51.23 2.98 5.91
CA LYS A 103 50.38 3.27 4.75
C LYS A 103 51.00 2.90 3.38
N LYS A 104 51.94 1.96 3.34
CA LYS A 104 52.40 1.43 2.05
C LYS A 104 51.35 0.49 1.46
N PRO A 105 51.03 0.57 0.16
CA PRO A 105 50.08 -0.34 -0.48
C PRO A 105 50.54 -1.80 -0.42
N ILE A 106 49.64 -2.74 -0.09
CA ILE A 106 49.93 -4.18 0.04
C ILE A 106 50.67 -4.77 -1.17
N GLN A 107 50.38 -4.29 -2.38
CA GLN A 107 50.99 -4.76 -3.64
C GLN A 107 52.48 -4.43 -3.74
N LYS A 108 52.95 -3.43 -2.99
CA LYS A 108 54.37 -3.06 -2.90
C LYS A 108 55.07 -3.71 -1.71
N VAL A 109 54.31 -4.29 -0.78
CA VAL A 109 54.81 -4.86 0.48
C VAL A 109 54.99 -6.37 0.39
N ILE A 110 54.08 -7.07 -0.30
CA ILE A 110 54.12 -8.52 -0.45
C ILE A 110 54.18 -8.86 -1.94
N SER A 111 55.08 -9.77 -2.30
CA SER A 111 55.08 -10.42 -3.62
C SER A 111 54.88 -11.92 -3.50
N GLN A 112 54.28 -12.53 -4.53
CA GLN A 112 54.09 -13.99 -4.57
C GLN A 112 55.44 -14.72 -4.50
N ASP A 113 56.45 -14.24 -5.22
CA ASP A 113 57.78 -14.87 -5.28
C ASP A 113 58.49 -14.91 -3.93
N GLU A 114 58.29 -13.90 -3.08
CA GLU A 114 58.86 -13.86 -1.74
C GLU A 114 58.21 -14.91 -0.83
N LEU A 115 56.89 -15.09 -0.92
CA LEU A 115 56.17 -16.11 -0.16
C LEU A 115 56.53 -17.53 -0.63
N LEU A 116 56.79 -17.73 -1.91
CA LEU A 116 57.17 -19.04 -2.46
C LEU A 116 58.52 -19.53 -1.95
N LYS A 117 59.46 -18.61 -1.63
CA LYS A 117 60.77 -18.93 -1.04
C LYS A 117 60.69 -19.47 0.38
N LEU A 118 59.55 -19.35 1.06
CA LEU A 118 59.35 -19.89 2.41
C LEU A 118 59.05 -21.39 2.38
N SER A 119 59.51 -22.10 3.42
CA SER A 119 59.07 -23.48 3.68
C SER A 119 57.56 -23.51 4.00
N ILE A 120 56.91 -24.66 3.84
CA ILE A 120 55.46 -24.83 4.06
C ILE A 120 55.05 -24.34 5.46
N ASN A 121 55.76 -24.76 6.51
CA ASN A 121 55.47 -24.30 7.88
C ASN A 121 55.63 -22.77 8.01
N ASN A 122 56.65 -22.17 7.39
CA ASN A 122 56.82 -20.72 7.41
C ASN A 122 55.71 -19.99 6.63
N LYS A 123 55.21 -20.53 5.52
CA LYS A 123 54.03 -20.00 4.81
C LYS A 123 52.80 -19.99 5.74
N VAL A 124 52.55 -21.08 6.47
CA VAL A 124 51.44 -21.17 7.44
C VAL A 124 51.59 -20.14 8.56
N GLN A 125 52.78 -20.04 9.16
CA GLN A 125 53.00 -19.08 10.24
C GLN A 125 52.93 -17.62 9.77
N PHE A 126 53.34 -17.33 8.53
CA PHE A 126 53.19 -16.01 7.92
C PHE A 126 51.73 -15.58 7.92
N PHE A 127 50.85 -16.37 7.30
CA PHE A 127 49.42 -16.04 7.24
C PHE A 127 48.78 -16.02 8.63
N LYS A 128 49.15 -16.96 9.51
CA LYS A 128 48.62 -17.00 10.89
C LYS A 128 48.94 -15.72 11.65
N THR A 129 50.18 -15.24 11.52
CA THR A 129 50.63 -14.00 12.18
C THR A 129 49.96 -12.77 11.58
N LEU A 130 49.90 -12.70 10.25
CA LEU A 130 49.25 -11.62 9.52
C LEU A 130 47.76 -11.50 9.85
N SER A 131 47.08 -12.63 10.11
CA SER A 131 45.66 -12.68 10.50
C SER A 131 45.30 -11.97 11.81
N ASN A 132 46.31 -11.55 12.59
CA ASN A 132 46.12 -10.82 13.85
C ASN A 132 46.15 -9.30 13.65
N TYR A 133 46.46 -8.82 12.45
CA TYR A 133 46.41 -7.41 12.08
C TYR A 133 45.12 -7.10 11.33
N PRO A 134 44.44 -5.96 11.61
CA PRO A 134 43.21 -5.58 10.90
C PRO A 134 43.53 -5.15 9.46
N LEU A 135 43.28 -6.05 8.52
CA LEU A 135 43.46 -5.81 7.08
C LEU A 135 42.21 -5.18 6.46
N SER A 136 42.41 -4.30 5.47
CA SER A 136 41.30 -3.79 4.66
C SER A 136 40.75 -4.87 3.72
N SER A 137 39.55 -4.67 3.18
CA SER A 137 38.96 -5.59 2.19
C SER A 137 39.84 -5.77 0.95
N ASP A 138 40.51 -4.69 0.49
CA ASP A 138 41.42 -4.75 -0.65
C ASP A 138 42.72 -5.51 -0.33
N ASP A 139 43.23 -5.38 0.89
CA ASP A 139 44.40 -6.15 1.32
C ASP A 139 44.08 -7.65 1.38
N LEU A 140 42.93 -8.00 1.96
CA LEU A 140 42.44 -9.37 2.01
C LEU A 140 42.24 -9.94 0.60
N PHE A 141 41.60 -9.17 -0.29
CA PHE A 141 41.41 -9.56 -1.68
C PHE A 141 42.74 -9.83 -2.40
N TYR A 142 43.71 -8.92 -2.26
CA TYR A 142 45.02 -9.08 -2.87
C TYR A 142 45.73 -10.35 -2.36
N ILE A 143 45.76 -10.56 -1.04
CA ILE A 143 46.43 -11.71 -0.40
C ILE A 143 45.80 -13.03 -0.87
N VAL A 144 44.47 -13.13 -0.85
CA VAL A 144 43.76 -14.33 -1.32
C VAL A 144 44.04 -14.56 -2.82
N ASN A 145 44.00 -13.50 -3.64
CA ASN A 145 44.22 -13.59 -5.08
C ASN A 145 45.62 -14.12 -5.43
N ILE A 146 46.69 -13.53 -4.88
CA ILE A 146 48.06 -14.00 -5.18
C ILE A 146 48.30 -15.42 -4.67
N SER A 147 47.72 -15.77 -3.52
CA SER A 147 47.89 -17.08 -2.92
C SER A 147 47.09 -18.15 -3.65
N SER A 148 45.96 -17.79 -4.26
CA SER A 148 45.10 -18.72 -4.98
C SER A 148 45.74 -19.34 -6.23
N LYS A 149 46.79 -18.71 -6.75
CA LYS A 149 47.52 -19.11 -7.96
C LYS A 149 48.55 -20.23 -7.73
N ASN A 150 48.78 -20.65 -6.49
CA ASN A 150 49.77 -21.68 -6.17
C ASN A 150 49.28 -22.63 -5.08
N THR A 151 49.51 -23.95 -5.26
CA THR A 151 49.00 -25.00 -4.36
C THR A 151 49.55 -24.91 -2.94
N ASP A 152 50.83 -24.59 -2.74
CA ASP A 152 51.43 -24.46 -1.41
C ASP A 152 50.84 -23.28 -0.65
N LEU A 153 50.68 -22.14 -1.32
CA LEU A 153 50.11 -20.93 -0.72
C LEU A 153 48.63 -21.11 -0.43
N LYS A 154 47.89 -21.81 -1.30
CA LYS A 154 46.52 -22.24 -1.03
C LYS A 154 46.44 -23.08 0.24
N GLY A 155 47.28 -24.12 0.34
CA GLY A 155 47.34 -24.99 1.53
C GLY A 155 47.66 -24.21 2.80
N ALA A 156 48.66 -23.33 2.75
CA ALA A 156 49.07 -22.52 3.89
C ALA A 156 47.99 -21.53 4.37
N LEU A 157 47.24 -20.93 3.46
CA LEU A 157 46.11 -20.05 3.80
C LEU A 157 44.99 -20.80 4.55
N LYS A 158 44.73 -22.05 4.17
CA LYS A 158 43.74 -22.91 4.83
C LYS A 158 44.19 -23.26 6.25
N GLU A 159 45.39 -23.81 6.39
CA GLU A 159 45.90 -24.31 7.68
C GLU A 159 46.13 -23.20 8.71
N SER A 160 46.41 -21.97 8.25
CA SER A 160 46.63 -20.82 9.13
C SER A 160 45.36 -20.24 9.76
N SER A 161 44.17 -20.76 9.42
CA SER A 161 42.86 -20.16 9.75
C SER A 161 42.63 -18.76 9.18
N PHE A 162 43.55 -18.27 8.33
CA PHE A 162 43.41 -16.96 7.68
C PHE A 162 42.17 -16.93 6.81
N LEU A 163 41.99 -17.95 5.96
CA LEU A 163 40.86 -18.05 5.04
C LEU A 163 39.49 -17.99 5.75
N LYS A 164 39.36 -18.66 6.90
CA LYS A 164 38.14 -18.64 7.72
C LYS A 164 37.82 -17.23 8.25
N LYS A 165 38.81 -16.56 8.83
CA LYS A 165 38.65 -15.18 9.31
C LYS A 165 38.32 -14.23 8.16
N THR A 166 38.99 -14.40 7.01
CA THR A 166 38.73 -13.58 5.82
C THR A 166 37.30 -13.76 5.32
N LEU A 167 36.80 -15.00 5.25
CA LEU A 167 35.42 -15.27 4.86
C LEU A 167 34.44 -14.62 5.85
N GLN A 168 34.68 -14.75 7.16
CA GLN A 168 33.84 -14.11 8.18
C GLN A 168 33.80 -12.57 7.99
N THR A 169 34.96 -11.92 7.83
CA THR A 169 35.03 -10.47 7.59
C THR A 169 34.36 -10.07 6.28
N ALA A 170 34.48 -10.89 5.23
CA ALA A 170 33.84 -10.63 3.95
C ALA A 170 32.32 -10.71 4.03
N LEU A 171 31.79 -11.70 4.77
CA LEU A 171 30.36 -11.86 5.05
C LEU A 171 29.83 -10.71 5.91
N GLU A 172 30.53 -10.33 6.98
CA GLU A 172 30.15 -9.20 7.86
C GLU A 172 30.09 -7.86 7.13
N LYS A 173 30.86 -7.70 6.04
CA LYS A 173 30.91 -6.48 5.22
C LYS A 173 30.11 -6.57 3.92
N ASN A 174 29.45 -7.70 3.65
CA ASN A 174 28.81 -8.00 2.37
C ASN A 174 29.73 -7.79 1.15
N ASP A 175 31.02 -8.11 1.28
CA ASP A 175 32.02 -7.97 0.20
C ASP A 175 31.94 -9.16 -0.75
N TYR A 176 30.94 -9.15 -1.64
CA TYR A 176 30.70 -10.23 -2.60
C TYR A 176 31.88 -10.49 -3.54
N ARG A 177 32.70 -9.46 -3.84
CA ARG A 177 33.91 -9.63 -4.66
C ARG A 177 34.91 -10.56 -3.96
N LEU A 178 35.11 -10.36 -2.66
CA LEU A 178 36.00 -11.20 -1.86
C LEU A 178 35.41 -12.58 -1.58
N ILE A 179 34.10 -12.65 -1.26
CA ILE A 179 33.39 -13.92 -1.06
C ILE A 179 33.49 -14.81 -2.31
N ASP A 180 33.23 -14.24 -3.49
CA ASP A 180 33.28 -14.98 -4.74
C ASP A 180 34.70 -15.49 -5.03
N LEU A 181 35.73 -14.63 -4.86
CA LEU A 181 37.13 -15.04 -5.03
C LEU A 181 37.50 -16.22 -4.11
N ILE A 182 37.05 -16.18 -2.86
CA ILE A 182 37.27 -17.24 -1.87
C ILE A 182 36.61 -18.53 -2.33
N PHE A 183 35.32 -18.51 -2.67
CA PHE A 183 34.60 -19.72 -3.01
C PHE A 183 34.99 -20.30 -4.38
N ASP A 184 35.34 -19.46 -5.36
CA ASP A 184 35.90 -19.88 -6.65
C ASP A 184 37.15 -20.76 -6.46
N ASN A 185 37.97 -20.42 -5.47
CA ASN A 185 39.29 -21.02 -5.28
C ASN A 185 39.36 -22.06 -4.17
N TYR A 186 38.50 -21.95 -3.16
CA TYR A 186 38.60 -22.68 -1.90
C TYR A 186 37.29 -23.29 -1.42
N GLY A 187 36.18 -23.18 -2.16
CA GLY A 187 34.86 -23.58 -1.65
C GLY A 187 34.77 -25.01 -1.13
N LYS A 188 35.37 -25.97 -1.84
CA LYS A 188 35.42 -27.39 -1.43
C LYS A 188 36.34 -27.68 -0.23
N TRP A 189 37.09 -26.68 0.24
CA TRP A 189 38.08 -26.84 1.30
C TRP A 189 37.52 -26.50 2.68
N PHE A 190 36.38 -25.83 2.74
CA PHE A 190 35.65 -25.58 3.97
C PHE A 190 35.02 -26.86 4.52
N SER A 191 34.87 -26.92 5.84
CA SER A 191 34.41 -28.13 6.53
C SER A 191 33.37 -27.86 7.61
N SER A 192 33.24 -26.61 8.07
CA SER A 192 32.19 -26.26 9.03
C SER A 192 30.84 -26.20 8.31
N PRO A 193 29.73 -26.59 8.98
CA PRO A 193 28.42 -26.56 8.36
C PRO A 193 28.01 -25.15 7.90
N GLU A 194 28.39 -24.11 8.64
CA GLU A 194 28.11 -22.71 8.29
C GLU A 194 28.87 -22.29 7.02
N GLU A 195 30.15 -22.63 6.92
CA GLU A 195 30.99 -22.30 5.76
C GLU A 195 30.50 -23.04 4.49
N ILE A 196 30.11 -24.31 4.63
CA ILE A 196 29.56 -25.11 3.53
C ILE A 196 28.21 -24.53 3.09
N LEU A 197 27.37 -24.10 4.02
CA LEU A 197 26.09 -23.46 3.70
C LEU A 197 26.29 -22.18 2.87
N GLU A 198 27.25 -21.34 3.26
CA GLU A 198 27.61 -20.14 2.48
C GLU A 198 28.21 -20.48 1.11
N TYR A 199 28.94 -21.59 1.01
CA TYR A 199 29.41 -22.10 -0.28
C TYR A 199 28.25 -22.55 -1.18
N VAL A 200 27.25 -23.24 -0.64
CA VAL A 200 26.02 -23.62 -1.36
C VAL A 200 25.30 -22.37 -1.89
N LYS A 201 25.08 -21.35 -1.04
CA LYS A 201 24.49 -20.08 -1.45
C LYS A 201 25.28 -19.37 -2.55
N TYR A 202 26.62 -19.41 -2.49
CA TYR A 202 27.47 -18.90 -3.56
C TYR A 202 27.23 -19.65 -4.88
N LEU A 203 27.13 -20.99 -4.85
CA LEU A 203 26.86 -21.80 -6.05
C LEU A 203 25.49 -21.47 -6.66
N GLU A 204 24.48 -21.24 -5.82
CA GLU A 204 23.16 -20.76 -6.26
C GLU A 204 23.26 -19.41 -6.99
N ARG A 205 23.94 -18.42 -6.41
CA ARG A 205 24.15 -17.10 -7.05
C ARG A 205 24.87 -17.21 -8.39
N LYS A 206 25.83 -18.13 -8.52
CA LYS A 206 26.55 -18.41 -9.78
C LYS A 206 25.76 -19.29 -10.76
N LYS A 207 24.50 -19.63 -10.45
CA LYS A 207 23.63 -20.51 -11.25
C LYS A 207 24.20 -21.91 -11.47
N ARG A 208 25.09 -22.37 -10.58
CA ARG A 208 25.71 -23.70 -10.58
C ARG A 208 24.84 -24.68 -9.79
N PHE A 209 23.55 -24.77 -10.13
CA PHE A 209 22.53 -25.43 -9.31
C PHE A 209 22.79 -26.93 -9.09
N SER A 210 23.36 -27.61 -10.08
CA SER A 210 23.70 -29.04 -9.94
C SER A 210 24.82 -29.27 -8.94
N GLU A 211 25.81 -28.38 -8.87
CA GLU A 211 26.89 -28.44 -7.87
C GLU A 211 26.39 -28.05 -6.49
N ALA A 212 25.54 -27.01 -6.41
CA ALA A 212 24.87 -26.62 -5.18
C ALA A 212 24.10 -27.80 -4.57
N LEU A 213 23.40 -28.58 -5.41
CA LEU A 213 22.62 -29.73 -4.97
C LEU A 213 23.50 -30.81 -4.34
N VAL A 214 24.61 -31.15 -4.99
CA VAL A 214 25.55 -32.15 -4.48
C VAL A 214 26.12 -31.73 -3.12
N GLU A 215 26.52 -30.47 -2.97
CA GLU A 215 27.08 -29.99 -1.70
C GLU A 215 26.01 -29.83 -0.60
N ALA A 216 24.79 -29.39 -0.95
CA ALA A 216 23.67 -29.32 -0.02
C ALA A 216 23.22 -30.69 0.49
N GLU A 217 23.16 -31.72 -0.38
CA GLU A 217 22.86 -33.08 0.03
C GLU A 217 23.94 -33.66 0.96
N LYS A 218 25.22 -33.42 0.66
CA LYS A 218 26.33 -33.82 1.53
C LYS A 218 26.24 -33.14 2.89
N LEU A 219 25.94 -31.84 2.91
CA LEU A 219 25.77 -31.05 4.13
C LEU A 219 24.61 -31.60 4.96
N TYR A 220 23.46 -31.84 4.34
CA TYR A 220 22.28 -32.38 5.01
C TYR A 220 22.51 -33.78 5.61
N ARG A 221 23.19 -34.68 4.88
CA ARG A 221 23.53 -36.03 5.39
C ARG A 221 24.37 -35.98 6.67
N LYS A 222 25.21 -34.95 6.84
CA LYS A 222 26.07 -34.78 8.01
C LYS A 222 25.44 -33.94 9.11
N TYR A 223 24.66 -32.92 8.74
CA TYR A 223 24.12 -31.90 9.63
C TYR A 223 22.66 -31.56 9.26
N PRO A 224 21.68 -32.42 9.59
CA PRO A 224 20.28 -32.25 9.19
C PRO A 224 19.53 -31.24 10.07
N SER A 225 20.00 -30.00 10.12
CA SER A 225 19.30 -28.90 10.82
C SER A 225 18.21 -28.27 9.96
N ASP A 226 17.27 -27.55 10.59
CA ASP A 226 16.17 -26.89 9.87
C ASP A 226 16.67 -25.89 8.81
N ASN A 227 17.71 -25.11 9.13
CA ASN A 227 18.31 -24.18 8.16
C ASN A 227 18.90 -24.92 6.95
N VAL A 228 19.60 -26.04 7.18
CA VAL A 228 20.16 -26.85 6.09
C VAL A 228 19.06 -27.51 5.27
N ARG A 229 17.95 -27.93 5.89
CA ARG A 229 16.77 -28.45 5.19
C ARG A 229 16.12 -27.41 4.30
N ILE A 230 15.97 -26.17 4.78
CA ILE A 230 15.39 -25.07 4.00
C ILE A 230 16.26 -24.77 2.79
N GLU A 231 17.58 -24.65 2.97
CA GLU A 231 18.48 -24.41 1.84
C GLU A 231 18.54 -25.61 0.88
N LEU A 232 18.55 -26.85 1.36
CA LEU A 232 18.44 -28.02 0.49
C LEU A 232 17.14 -27.99 -0.33
N ALA A 233 16.01 -27.63 0.28
CA ALA A 233 14.75 -27.49 -0.43
C ALA A 233 14.77 -26.35 -1.45
N ARG A 234 15.44 -25.23 -1.15
CA ARG A 234 15.66 -24.13 -2.09
C ARG A 234 16.46 -24.62 -3.30
N VAL A 235 17.54 -25.37 -3.07
CA VAL A 235 18.37 -25.92 -4.14
C VAL A 235 17.60 -26.95 -4.97
N TYR A 236 16.77 -27.80 -4.35
CA TYR A 236 15.85 -28.68 -5.09
C TYR A 236 14.92 -27.87 -5.99
N TYR A 237 14.29 -26.82 -5.47
CA TYR A 237 13.44 -25.92 -6.24
C TYR A 237 14.18 -25.32 -7.45
N LEU A 238 15.41 -24.81 -7.26
CA LEU A 238 16.22 -24.22 -8.32
C LEU A 238 16.64 -25.22 -9.41
N ASN A 239 16.67 -26.52 -9.08
CA ASN A 239 16.89 -27.60 -10.04
C ASN A 239 15.58 -28.13 -10.67
N GLY A 240 14.43 -27.49 -10.42
CA GLY A 240 13.12 -27.95 -10.91
C GLY A 240 12.56 -29.17 -10.18
N LYS A 241 13.19 -29.59 -9.07
CA LYS A 241 12.82 -30.74 -8.24
C LYS A 241 11.82 -30.35 -7.16
N TYR A 242 10.65 -29.88 -7.57
CA TYR A 242 9.66 -29.27 -6.67
C TYR A 242 9.04 -30.27 -5.68
N GLN A 243 8.89 -31.54 -6.05
CA GLN A 243 8.33 -32.56 -5.18
C GLN A 243 9.30 -32.92 -4.04
N GLU A 244 10.58 -33.02 -4.34
CA GLU A 244 11.65 -33.27 -3.38
C GLU A 244 11.83 -32.09 -2.42
N ALA A 245 11.69 -30.86 -2.93
CA ALA A 245 11.65 -29.66 -2.10
C ALA A 245 10.49 -29.72 -1.09
N LEU A 246 9.27 -30.05 -1.53
CA LEU A 246 8.10 -30.21 -0.65
C LEU A 246 8.31 -31.30 0.42
N GLN A 247 8.84 -32.45 0.03
CA GLN A 247 9.12 -33.55 0.95
C GLN A 247 10.14 -33.14 2.02
N THR A 248 11.19 -32.41 1.63
CA THR A 248 12.22 -31.90 2.55
C THR A 248 11.62 -30.93 3.58
N LEU A 249 10.62 -30.15 3.18
CA LEU A 249 9.97 -29.12 3.98
C LEU A 249 8.80 -29.62 4.84
N LYS A 250 8.35 -30.87 4.69
CA LYS A 250 7.06 -31.39 5.22
C LYS A 250 6.69 -30.85 6.61
N ASP A 251 7.57 -31.00 7.60
CA ASP A 251 7.29 -30.66 9.01
C ASP A 251 7.78 -29.25 9.43
N LEU A 252 8.28 -28.44 8.49
CA LEU A 252 8.79 -27.10 8.76
C LEU A 252 7.69 -26.05 8.62
N ASN A 253 7.57 -25.21 9.65
CA ASN A 253 6.54 -24.18 9.78
C ASN A 253 7.11 -22.75 9.88
N SER A 254 8.43 -22.59 9.69
CA SER A 254 9.02 -21.26 9.58
C SER A 254 8.40 -20.49 8.41
N LYS A 255 8.42 -19.15 8.49
CA LYS A 255 7.86 -18.29 7.46
C LYS A 255 8.46 -18.59 6.08
N GLU A 256 9.78 -18.72 6.02
CA GLU A 256 10.52 -19.08 4.81
C GLU A 256 10.10 -20.45 4.25
N ALA A 257 9.99 -21.47 5.10
CA ALA A 257 9.55 -22.80 4.69
C ALA A 257 8.12 -22.78 4.11
N LYS A 258 7.21 -22.00 4.71
CA LYS A 258 5.83 -21.86 4.21
C LYS A 258 5.78 -21.25 2.82
N TYR A 259 6.50 -20.15 2.59
CA TYR A 259 6.52 -19.52 1.26
C TYR A 259 7.29 -20.35 0.23
N LEU A 260 8.34 -21.08 0.63
CA LEU A 260 9.01 -22.00 -0.28
C LEU A 260 8.09 -23.17 -0.69
N LYS A 261 7.31 -23.73 0.24
CA LYS A 261 6.24 -24.69 -0.07
C LYS A 261 5.22 -24.08 -1.04
N ALA A 262 4.79 -22.84 -0.80
CA ALA A 262 3.86 -22.13 -1.66
C ALA A 262 4.38 -21.98 -3.09
N TRP A 263 5.65 -21.60 -3.27
CA TRP A 263 6.31 -21.54 -4.58
C TRP A 263 6.40 -22.91 -5.27
N CYS A 264 6.70 -23.98 -4.52
CA CYS A 264 6.73 -25.33 -5.09
C CYS A 264 5.33 -25.73 -5.61
N TYR A 265 4.28 -25.51 -4.83
CA TYR A 265 2.91 -25.79 -5.27
C TYR A 265 2.47 -24.91 -6.44
N PHE A 266 2.87 -23.65 -6.46
CA PHE A 266 2.63 -22.75 -7.59
C PHE A 266 3.26 -23.29 -8.88
N LYS A 267 4.54 -23.69 -8.85
CA LYS A 267 5.25 -24.25 -10.02
C LYS A 267 4.71 -25.61 -10.47
N LEU A 268 4.17 -26.40 -9.54
CA LEU A 268 3.52 -27.69 -9.85
C LEU A 268 2.10 -27.52 -10.41
N GLY A 269 1.56 -26.30 -10.50
CA GLY A 269 0.19 -26.07 -10.95
C GLY A 269 -0.87 -26.47 -9.93
N HIS A 270 -0.53 -26.46 -8.63
CA HIS A 270 -1.42 -26.77 -7.52
C HIS A 270 -1.66 -25.55 -6.59
N PRO A 271 -2.10 -24.40 -7.13
CA PRO A 271 -2.21 -23.19 -6.33
C PRO A 271 -3.33 -23.27 -5.27
N GLU A 272 -4.28 -24.21 -5.40
CA GLU A 272 -5.34 -24.47 -4.43
C GLU A 272 -4.84 -24.88 -3.04
N LYS A 273 -3.60 -25.40 -2.94
CA LYS A 273 -2.96 -25.79 -1.67
C LYS A 273 -2.28 -24.64 -0.95
N ILE A 274 -2.00 -23.55 -1.66
CA ILE A 274 -1.23 -22.42 -1.13
C ILE A 274 -1.95 -21.71 0.04
N PRO A 275 -3.27 -21.47 -0.01
CA PRO A 275 -3.97 -20.73 1.03
C PRO A 275 -3.81 -21.32 2.44
N GLU A 276 -3.91 -22.64 2.57
CA GLU A 276 -3.73 -23.34 3.85
C GLU A 276 -2.32 -23.13 4.41
N ILE A 277 -1.32 -23.13 3.54
CA ILE A 277 0.10 -23.05 3.91
C ILE A 277 0.47 -21.66 4.43
N ILE A 278 0.01 -20.61 3.74
CA ILE A 278 0.34 -19.23 4.08
C ILE A 278 -0.71 -18.57 4.99
N GLY A 279 -1.83 -19.25 5.28
CA GLY A 279 -2.90 -18.73 6.12
C GLY A 279 -3.79 -17.71 5.40
N LEU A 280 -3.96 -17.84 4.09
CA LEU A 280 -4.83 -16.96 3.30
C LEU A 280 -6.30 -17.35 3.51
N ASN A 281 -7.11 -16.39 3.98
CA ASN A 281 -8.55 -16.60 4.06
C ASN A 281 -9.19 -16.55 2.66
N VAL A 282 -9.85 -17.64 2.26
CA VAL A 282 -10.56 -17.84 0.98
C VAL A 282 -12.06 -18.07 1.15
N SER A 283 -12.59 -17.92 2.37
CA SER A 283 -14.02 -17.99 2.60
C SER A 283 -14.74 -16.85 1.89
N LYS A 284 -15.97 -17.10 1.42
CA LYS A 284 -16.78 -16.06 0.79
C LYS A 284 -17.21 -15.05 1.86
N PRO A 285 -16.76 -13.78 1.79
CA PRO A 285 -17.21 -12.79 2.75
C PRO A 285 -18.65 -12.36 2.46
N GLU A 286 -19.36 -11.92 3.51
CA GLU A 286 -20.63 -11.25 3.35
C GLU A 286 -20.43 -9.82 2.83
N ILE A 287 -21.33 -9.36 1.97
CA ILE A 287 -21.30 -7.98 1.47
C ILE A 287 -21.63 -7.05 2.63
N PRO A 288 -20.75 -6.09 3.00
CA PRO A 288 -21.02 -5.14 4.06
C PRO A 288 -22.32 -4.37 3.82
N ASP A 289 -23.06 -4.11 4.89
CA ASP A 289 -24.32 -3.37 4.86
C ASP A 289 -24.18 -2.01 4.14
N LYS A 290 -23.03 -1.35 4.32
CA LYS A 290 -22.67 -0.09 3.64
C LYS A 290 -22.60 -0.25 2.13
N LEU A 291 -22.01 -1.31 1.60
CA LEU A 291 -21.96 -1.57 0.16
C LEU A 291 -23.33 -1.96 -0.40
N LYS A 292 -24.10 -2.75 0.36
CA LYS A 292 -25.45 -3.16 0.00
C LYS A 292 -26.38 -1.94 -0.16
N VAL A 293 -26.44 -1.08 0.85
CA VAL A 293 -27.28 0.13 0.84
C VAL A 293 -26.92 1.08 -0.31
N LEU A 294 -25.63 1.20 -0.62
CA LEU A 294 -25.16 2.01 -1.74
C LEU A 294 -25.64 1.47 -3.09
N LEU A 295 -25.46 0.17 -3.32
CA LEU A 295 -25.92 -0.46 -4.55
C LEU A 295 -27.45 -0.42 -4.67
N ASP A 296 -28.16 -0.63 -3.57
CA ASP A 296 -29.62 -0.59 -3.51
C ASP A 296 -30.14 0.81 -3.86
N PHE A 297 -29.48 1.88 -3.39
CA PHE A 297 -29.79 3.26 -3.85
C PHE A 297 -29.73 3.37 -5.37
N PHE A 298 -28.66 2.92 -6.01
CA PHE A 298 -28.53 2.98 -7.49
C PHE A 298 -29.43 2.00 -8.24
N ARG A 299 -30.01 1.02 -7.53
CA ARG A 299 -31.09 0.16 -8.03
C ARG A 299 -32.48 0.74 -7.78
N CYS A 300 -32.59 1.95 -7.21
CA CYS A 300 -33.85 2.55 -6.80
C CYS A 300 -34.59 1.80 -5.66
N ASP A 301 -33.86 1.10 -4.80
CA ASP A 301 -34.33 0.53 -3.54
C ASP A 301 -33.83 1.38 -2.37
N PHE A 302 -34.67 2.30 -1.90
CA PHE A 302 -34.25 3.31 -0.93
C PHE A 302 -34.49 2.88 0.52
N HIS A 303 -33.42 2.78 1.30
CA HIS A 303 -33.44 2.48 2.73
C HIS A 303 -33.16 3.73 3.57
N PHE A 304 -34.17 4.57 3.80
CA PHE A 304 -34.03 5.92 4.37
C PHE A 304 -33.19 5.98 5.66
N GLU A 305 -33.49 5.17 6.68
CA GLU A 305 -32.72 5.19 7.95
C GLU A 305 -31.25 4.78 7.77
N LYS A 306 -30.99 3.79 6.91
CA LYS A 306 -29.62 3.35 6.62
C LYS A 306 -28.87 4.40 5.79
N LEU A 307 -29.53 5.02 4.81
CA LEU A 307 -28.97 6.11 4.00
C LEU A 307 -28.62 7.31 4.89
N LYS A 308 -29.50 7.72 5.80
CA LYS A 308 -29.24 8.81 6.75
C LYS A 308 -27.94 8.59 7.53
N LYS A 309 -27.71 7.36 7.99
CA LYS A 309 -26.54 6.99 8.79
C LYS A 309 -25.26 6.78 7.97
N LEU A 310 -25.37 6.15 6.80
CA LEU A 310 -24.20 5.65 6.05
C LEU A 310 -23.81 6.54 4.86
N TYR A 311 -24.79 7.22 4.26
CA TYR A 311 -24.66 8.05 3.04
C TYR A 311 -25.57 9.30 3.15
N PRO A 312 -25.29 10.21 4.10
CA PRO A 312 -26.15 11.38 4.36
C PRO A 312 -26.34 12.26 3.12
N GLU A 313 -25.41 12.25 2.17
CA GLU A 313 -25.52 12.97 0.88
C GLU A 313 -26.53 12.35 -0.09
N LEU A 314 -26.78 11.04 -0.03
CA LEU A 314 -27.76 10.35 -0.86
C LEU A 314 -29.17 10.36 -0.23
N TYR A 315 -29.25 10.61 1.08
CA TYR A 315 -30.50 10.59 1.84
C TYR A 315 -31.55 11.59 1.30
N PRO A 316 -31.27 12.89 1.11
CA PRO A 316 -32.23 13.81 0.49
C PRO A 316 -32.60 13.44 -0.94
N LYS A 317 -31.64 12.93 -1.73
CA LYS A 317 -31.90 12.49 -3.12
C LYS A 317 -32.91 11.36 -3.18
N ALA A 318 -32.89 10.45 -2.21
CA ALA A 318 -33.89 9.38 -2.11
C ALA A 318 -35.31 9.93 -1.95
N TYR A 319 -35.54 10.98 -1.15
CA TYR A 319 -36.85 11.64 -1.05
C TYR A 319 -37.28 12.27 -2.37
N ILE A 320 -36.35 12.97 -3.02
CA ILE A 320 -36.60 13.63 -4.31
C ILE A 320 -37.01 12.61 -5.38
N PHE A 321 -36.23 11.55 -5.55
CA PHE A 321 -36.41 10.56 -6.61
C PHE A 321 -37.61 9.65 -6.37
N SER A 322 -37.93 9.35 -5.11
CA SER A 322 -39.08 8.51 -4.74
C SER A 322 -40.43 9.24 -4.72
N PHE A 323 -40.45 10.53 -5.04
CA PHE A 323 -41.63 11.39 -4.91
C PHE A 323 -42.17 11.47 -3.47
N SER A 324 -41.34 11.31 -2.44
CA SER A 324 -41.83 11.36 -1.05
C SER A 324 -42.32 12.76 -0.67
N THR A 325 -43.51 12.86 -0.09
CA THR A 325 -44.08 14.13 0.42
C THR A 325 -43.56 14.54 1.79
N ASP A 326 -42.81 13.65 2.45
CA ASP A 326 -42.30 13.88 3.79
C ASP A 326 -41.17 14.91 3.76
N VAL A 327 -41.01 15.62 4.88
CA VAL A 327 -39.88 16.51 5.09
C VAL A 327 -38.79 15.70 5.77
N PRO A 328 -37.63 15.47 5.12
CA PRO A 328 -36.54 14.73 5.74
C PRO A 328 -35.97 15.49 6.93
N GLU A 329 -35.27 14.78 7.81
CA GLU A 329 -34.38 15.42 8.79
C GLU A 329 -33.33 16.27 8.07
N GLU A 330 -32.77 17.27 8.75
CA GLU A 330 -31.85 18.27 8.19
C GLU A 330 -30.43 17.69 8.01
N VAL A 331 -30.33 16.60 7.25
CA VAL A 331 -29.11 15.82 6.99
C VAL A 331 -28.83 15.83 5.49
N GLY A 332 -27.54 15.98 5.12
CA GLY A 332 -27.10 15.96 3.72
C GLY A 332 -26.90 17.34 3.11
N SER A 333 -26.96 17.42 1.78
CA SER A 333 -26.63 18.64 1.04
C SER A 333 -27.71 19.73 1.18
N TYR A 334 -27.29 20.95 1.52
CA TYR A 334 -28.16 22.13 1.53
C TYR A 334 -28.83 22.39 0.17
N HIS A 335 -28.18 22.00 -0.94
CA HIS A 335 -28.77 22.13 -2.28
C HIS A 335 -30.03 21.27 -2.45
N ASP A 336 -30.00 20.03 -1.96
CA ASP A 336 -31.12 19.09 -2.10
C ASP A 336 -32.20 19.37 -1.03
N LEU A 337 -31.81 19.71 0.20
CA LEU A 337 -32.76 20.16 1.23
C LEU A 337 -33.52 21.42 0.80
N GLY A 338 -32.81 22.42 0.24
CA GLY A 338 -33.44 23.63 -0.29
C GLY A 338 -34.44 23.35 -1.40
N TYR A 339 -34.14 22.39 -2.30
CA TYR A 339 -35.09 21.95 -3.32
C TYR A 339 -36.31 21.22 -2.71
N ILE A 340 -36.10 20.33 -1.74
CA ILE A 340 -37.21 19.64 -1.07
C ILE A 340 -38.14 20.66 -0.42
N TYR A 341 -37.62 21.60 0.35
CA TYR A 341 -38.45 22.65 0.95
C TYR A 341 -39.19 23.48 -0.09
N TYR A 342 -38.56 23.79 -1.22
CA TYR A 342 -39.20 24.48 -2.34
C TYR A 342 -40.36 23.66 -2.91
N GLU A 343 -40.16 22.37 -3.17
CA GLU A 343 -41.18 21.48 -3.71
C GLU A 343 -42.35 21.23 -2.74
N ARG A 344 -42.12 21.36 -1.42
CA ARG A 344 -43.16 21.27 -0.39
C ARG A 344 -43.83 22.60 -0.05
N GLY A 345 -43.53 23.67 -0.79
CA GLY A 345 -44.12 25.00 -0.55
C GLY A 345 -43.59 25.71 0.69
N LEU A 346 -42.54 25.19 1.33
CA LEU A 346 -41.89 25.77 2.51
C LEU A 346 -40.84 26.80 2.09
N TYR A 347 -41.28 27.82 1.35
CA TYR A 347 -40.39 28.72 0.60
C TYR A 347 -39.41 29.53 1.47
N ARG A 348 -39.80 29.96 2.68
CA ARG A 348 -38.88 30.65 3.61
C ARG A 348 -37.72 29.75 4.04
N LYS A 349 -38.03 28.48 4.37
CA LYS A 349 -36.99 27.48 4.67
C LYS A 349 -36.15 27.18 3.43
N ALA A 350 -36.79 27.03 2.27
CA ALA A 350 -36.09 26.82 1.01
C ALA A 350 -35.07 27.93 0.74
N LEU A 351 -35.47 29.20 0.86
CA LEU A 351 -34.59 30.36 0.69
C LEU A 351 -33.37 30.27 1.62
N SER A 352 -33.60 30.08 2.92
CA SER A 352 -32.52 29.96 3.91
C SER A 352 -31.54 28.83 3.59
N TYR A 353 -32.04 27.65 3.20
CA TYR A 353 -31.18 26.51 2.84
C TYR A 353 -30.41 26.72 1.54
N LEU A 354 -31.04 27.35 0.55
CA LEU A 354 -30.39 27.67 -0.71
C LEU A 354 -29.31 28.74 -0.52
N GLU A 355 -29.52 29.73 0.36
CA GLU A 355 -28.50 30.72 0.74
C GLU A 355 -27.30 30.04 1.41
N LYS A 356 -27.54 29.13 2.35
CA LYS A 356 -26.49 28.31 2.97
C LYS A 356 -25.72 27.47 1.93
N ALA A 357 -26.41 26.95 0.91
CA ALA A 357 -25.81 26.18 -0.17
C ALA A 357 -24.87 27.04 -1.04
N VAL A 358 -25.21 28.30 -1.29
CA VAL A 358 -24.34 29.25 -2.02
C VAL A 358 -23.15 29.70 -1.17
N GLN A 359 -23.35 29.90 0.14
CA GLN A 359 -22.28 30.26 1.07
C GLN A 359 -21.26 29.13 1.27
N ASN A 360 -21.69 27.88 1.11
CA ASN A 360 -20.85 26.69 1.24
C ASN A 360 -20.88 25.86 -0.06
N PRO A 361 -20.30 26.38 -1.16
CA PRO A 361 -20.42 25.75 -2.47
C PRO A 361 -19.62 24.44 -2.52
N SER A 362 -20.28 23.33 -2.20
CA SER A 362 -19.67 21.99 -2.21
C SER A 362 -19.95 21.22 -3.51
N ASP A 363 -21.02 21.55 -4.23
CA ASP A 363 -21.43 20.83 -5.44
C ASP A 363 -21.72 21.77 -6.63
N LYS A 364 -20.78 21.79 -7.60
CA LYS A 364 -20.90 22.60 -8.81
C LYS A 364 -22.02 22.14 -9.76
N LEU A 365 -22.42 20.87 -9.71
CA LEU A 365 -23.50 20.34 -10.57
C LEU A 365 -24.88 20.81 -10.09
N LEU A 366 -25.05 20.99 -8.78
CA LEU A 366 -26.31 21.45 -8.19
C LEU A 366 -26.43 22.99 -8.14
N MET A 367 -25.31 23.70 -8.22
CA MET A 367 -25.27 25.16 -8.12
C MET A 367 -26.21 25.89 -9.11
N PRO A 368 -26.30 25.54 -10.41
CA PRO A 368 -27.21 26.22 -11.34
C PRO A 368 -28.68 26.13 -10.90
N ARG A 369 -29.11 24.96 -10.39
CA ARG A 369 -30.46 24.77 -9.83
C ARG A 369 -30.67 25.68 -8.63
N THR A 370 -29.69 25.73 -7.73
CA THR A 370 -29.76 26.55 -6.53
C THR A 370 -29.85 28.04 -6.85
N LEU A 371 -29.02 28.55 -7.76
CA LEU A 371 -29.06 29.95 -8.19
C LEU A 371 -30.37 30.29 -8.90
N TYR A 372 -30.89 29.39 -9.74
CA TYR A 372 -32.20 29.56 -10.36
C TYR A 372 -33.32 29.68 -9.31
N LEU A 373 -33.34 28.80 -8.32
CA LEU A 373 -34.35 28.83 -7.25
C LEU A 373 -34.19 30.05 -6.34
N LEU A 374 -32.96 30.45 -6.03
CA LEU A 374 -32.67 31.67 -5.26
C LEU A 374 -33.14 32.92 -6.00
N GLY A 375 -32.81 33.05 -7.29
CA GLY A 375 -33.28 34.19 -8.10
C GLY A 375 -34.81 34.23 -8.15
N LYS A 376 -35.46 33.05 -8.25
CA LYS A 376 -36.91 32.94 -8.24
C LYS A 376 -37.53 33.39 -6.91
N LEU A 377 -37.02 32.90 -5.78
CA LEU A 377 -37.55 33.20 -4.45
C LEU A 377 -37.13 34.58 -3.92
N GLY A 378 -35.95 35.06 -4.31
CA GLY A 378 -35.36 36.33 -3.87
C GLY A 378 -35.66 37.53 -4.78
N SER A 379 -36.33 37.34 -5.92
CA SER A 379 -36.62 38.41 -6.89
C SER A 379 -37.51 39.54 -6.36
N PHE A 380 -38.23 39.34 -5.25
CA PHE A 380 -39.02 40.39 -4.59
C PHE A 380 -39.18 40.12 -3.10
N ASN A 381 -39.18 41.19 -2.31
CA ASN A 381 -39.36 41.10 -0.86
C ASN A 381 -40.81 40.72 -0.54
N THR A 382 -41.04 39.42 -0.28
CA THR A 382 -42.38 38.88 -0.02
C THR A 382 -43.03 39.46 1.23
N GLU A 383 -42.25 39.95 2.21
CA GLU A 383 -42.78 40.57 3.43
C GLU A 383 -43.37 41.94 3.13
N VAL A 384 -42.58 42.81 2.49
CA VAL A 384 -43.04 44.15 2.07
C VAL A 384 -44.19 44.02 1.09
N ALA A 385 -44.05 43.17 0.07
CA ALA A 385 -45.10 42.97 -0.93
C ALA A 385 -46.39 42.41 -0.31
N SER A 386 -46.30 41.50 0.66
CA SER A 386 -47.49 40.99 1.37
C SER A 386 -48.21 42.09 2.12
N VAL A 387 -47.50 43.01 2.78
CA VAL A 387 -48.11 44.15 3.49
C VAL A 387 -48.78 45.11 2.51
N VAL A 388 -48.07 45.51 1.46
CA VAL A 388 -48.55 46.44 0.44
C VAL A 388 -49.80 45.89 -0.26
N TYR A 389 -49.75 44.65 -0.74
CA TYR A 389 -50.89 44.03 -1.39
C TYR A 389 -52.04 43.83 -0.41
N THR A 390 -51.79 43.48 0.85
CA THR A 390 -52.87 43.35 1.85
C THR A 390 -53.60 44.67 2.05
N GLN A 391 -52.88 45.80 2.12
CA GLN A 391 -53.50 47.11 2.24
C GLN A 391 -54.28 47.48 0.97
N LEU A 392 -53.72 47.22 -0.22
CA LEU A 392 -54.40 47.45 -1.49
C LEU A 392 -55.73 46.67 -1.57
N MET A 393 -55.69 45.38 -1.21
CA MET A 393 -56.85 44.48 -1.24
C MET A 393 -57.92 44.86 -0.20
N LYS A 394 -57.54 45.49 0.93
CA LYS A 394 -58.48 45.92 1.97
C LYS A 394 -59.15 47.26 1.64
N SER A 395 -58.38 48.24 1.18
CA SER A 395 -58.84 49.63 1.13
C SER A 395 -59.27 50.12 -0.26
N PHE A 396 -58.91 49.40 -1.34
CA PHE A 396 -59.05 49.93 -2.71
C PHE A 396 -59.71 48.95 -3.70
N GLN A 397 -60.64 48.12 -3.22
CA GLN A 397 -61.28 47.04 -4.00
C GLN A 397 -61.98 47.48 -5.29
N ASN A 398 -62.47 48.73 -5.34
CA ASN A 398 -63.21 49.27 -6.49
C ASN A 398 -62.31 50.00 -7.51
N THR A 399 -60.99 49.84 -7.44
CA THR A 399 -60.04 50.54 -8.32
C THR A 399 -59.51 49.62 -9.43
N PRO A 400 -59.10 50.15 -10.60
CA PRO A 400 -58.41 49.36 -11.62
C PRO A 400 -57.14 48.69 -11.09
N PHE A 401 -56.44 49.35 -10.16
CA PHE A 401 -55.23 48.85 -9.52
C PHE A 401 -55.47 47.58 -8.72
N TYR A 402 -56.64 47.42 -8.09
CA TYR A 402 -57.01 46.17 -7.42
C TYR A 402 -57.02 45.01 -8.42
N ARG A 403 -57.69 45.17 -9.57
CA ARG A 403 -57.77 44.13 -10.60
C ARG A 403 -56.39 43.72 -11.12
N GLU A 404 -55.54 44.69 -11.42
CA GLU A 404 -54.18 44.45 -11.92
C GLU A 404 -53.28 43.79 -10.87
N ALA A 405 -53.51 44.06 -9.59
CA ALA A 405 -52.68 43.54 -8.51
C ALA A 405 -53.02 42.11 -8.07
N ILE A 406 -54.15 41.53 -8.48
CA ILE A 406 -54.58 40.22 -7.94
C ILE A 406 -53.59 39.10 -8.23
N ILE A 407 -53.08 38.99 -9.46
CA ILE A 407 -52.13 37.93 -9.81
C ILE A 407 -50.77 38.15 -9.11
N PRO A 408 -50.14 39.33 -9.15
CA PRO A 408 -48.94 39.63 -8.37
C PRO A 408 -49.11 39.42 -6.85
N ALA A 409 -50.26 39.82 -6.28
CA ALA A 409 -50.58 39.62 -4.88
C ALA A 409 -50.70 38.13 -4.55
N ALA A 410 -51.45 37.36 -5.35
CA ALA A 410 -51.58 35.93 -5.15
C ALA A 410 -50.25 35.20 -5.26
N ARG A 411 -49.42 35.55 -6.25
CA ARG A 411 -48.05 35.04 -6.38
C ARG A 411 -47.23 35.35 -5.13
N THR A 412 -47.32 36.57 -4.61
CA THR A 412 -46.63 37.00 -3.39
C THR A 412 -47.08 36.18 -2.18
N TYR A 413 -48.39 36.01 -1.99
CA TYR A 413 -48.92 35.20 -0.89
C TYR A 413 -48.51 33.74 -1.00
N LEU A 414 -48.43 33.20 -2.22
CA LEU A 414 -47.94 31.83 -2.41
C LEU A 414 -46.51 31.70 -1.91
N TYR A 415 -45.58 32.56 -2.38
CA TYR A 415 -44.17 32.48 -2.01
C TYR A 415 -43.87 32.95 -0.58
N SER A 416 -44.75 33.73 0.05
CA SER A 416 -44.63 34.04 1.48
C SER A 416 -45.09 32.89 2.38
N GLY A 417 -45.70 31.85 1.80
CA GLY A 417 -46.23 30.67 2.50
C GLY A 417 -47.73 30.77 2.84
N ASN A 418 -48.39 31.88 2.50
CA ASN A 418 -49.84 32.04 2.65
C ASN A 418 -50.61 31.46 1.44
N THR A 419 -50.42 30.15 1.24
CA THR A 419 -50.96 29.40 0.11
C THR A 419 -52.49 29.45 0.06
N VAL A 420 -53.18 29.30 1.20
CA VAL A 420 -54.65 29.39 1.29
C VAL A 420 -55.18 30.72 0.72
N LEU A 421 -54.58 31.86 1.12
CA LEU A 421 -55.00 33.17 0.61
C LEU A 421 -54.70 33.32 -0.88
N SER A 422 -53.54 32.83 -1.33
CA SER A 422 -53.18 32.81 -2.75
C SER A 422 -54.21 32.07 -3.59
N VAL A 423 -54.56 30.83 -3.21
CA VAL A 423 -55.55 30.01 -3.93
C VAL A 423 -56.91 30.70 -3.95
N LYS A 424 -57.36 31.30 -2.85
CA LYS A 424 -58.62 32.08 -2.81
C LYS A 424 -58.62 33.24 -3.80
N LEU A 425 -57.54 34.02 -3.84
CA LEU A 425 -57.41 35.15 -4.77
C LEU A 425 -57.37 34.71 -6.23
N LEU A 426 -56.65 33.64 -6.53
CA LEU A 426 -56.60 33.09 -7.90
C LEU A 426 -57.94 32.51 -8.33
N LYS A 427 -58.71 31.93 -7.41
CA LYS A 427 -60.08 31.48 -7.68
C LYS A 427 -61.05 32.62 -7.93
N TYR A 428 -60.90 33.72 -7.20
CA TYR A 428 -61.63 34.94 -7.49
C TYR A 428 -61.26 35.48 -8.88
N ALA A 429 -59.96 35.54 -9.22
CA ALA A 429 -59.49 35.93 -10.55
C ALA A 429 -60.07 35.08 -11.68
N GLU A 430 -60.05 33.75 -11.52
CA GLU A 430 -60.54 32.79 -12.51
C GLU A 430 -62.06 32.89 -12.72
N ASN A 431 -62.83 32.88 -11.62
CA ASN A 431 -64.28 32.72 -11.68
C ASN A 431 -65.03 34.03 -11.83
N GLN A 432 -64.59 35.09 -11.14
CA GLN A 432 -65.31 36.37 -11.09
C GLN A 432 -64.78 37.36 -12.12
N LEU A 433 -63.48 37.34 -12.41
CA LEU A 433 -62.85 38.29 -13.35
C LEU A 433 -62.56 37.68 -14.73
N GLY A 434 -62.81 36.37 -14.90
CA GLY A 434 -62.58 35.65 -16.14
C GLY A 434 -61.10 35.48 -16.53
N LEU A 435 -60.16 35.70 -15.61
CA LEU A 435 -58.72 35.64 -15.86
C LEU A 435 -58.23 34.18 -15.91
N LYS A 436 -58.39 33.53 -17.07
CA LYS A 436 -58.03 32.11 -17.29
C LYS A 436 -56.67 31.92 -17.99
N THR A 437 -55.68 32.74 -17.62
CA THR A 437 -54.35 32.69 -18.22
C THR A 437 -53.57 31.45 -17.77
N ASP A 438 -52.55 31.06 -18.53
CA ASP A 438 -51.67 29.94 -18.16
C ASP A 438 -50.93 30.20 -16.83
N GLU A 439 -50.63 31.47 -16.51
CA GLU A 439 -50.07 31.85 -15.22
C GLU A 439 -51.03 31.58 -14.06
N VAL A 440 -52.31 31.96 -14.18
CA VAL A 440 -53.32 31.69 -13.14
C VAL A 440 -53.48 30.19 -12.94
N LYS A 441 -53.54 29.41 -14.02
CA LYS A 441 -53.60 27.94 -13.94
C LYS A 441 -52.36 27.37 -13.26
N LYS A 442 -51.16 27.83 -13.62
CA LYS A 442 -49.90 27.38 -12.99
C LYS A 442 -49.88 27.69 -11.50
N LEU A 443 -50.20 28.91 -11.09
CA LEU A 443 -50.22 29.32 -9.68
C LEU A 443 -51.29 28.58 -8.87
N LEU A 444 -52.48 28.34 -9.44
CA LEU A 444 -53.51 27.50 -8.81
C LEU A 444 -53.00 26.08 -8.63
N GLY A 445 -52.37 25.52 -9.66
CA GLY A 445 -51.76 24.19 -9.62
C GLY A 445 -50.76 24.06 -8.48
N LEU A 446 -49.75 24.94 -8.45
CA LEU A 446 -48.75 24.98 -7.38
C LEU A 446 -49.36 25.21 -6.00
N GLY A 447 -50.37 26.09 -5.90
CA GLY A 447 -51.08 26.33 -4.65
C GLY A 447 -51.78 25.08 -4.12
N TYR A 448 -52.49 24.34 -4.98
CA TYR A 448 -53.11 23.07 -4.60
C TYR A 448 -52.08 22.01 -4.23
N THR A 449 -50.95 21.91 -4.96
CA THR A 449 -49.84 21.02 -4.59
C THR A 449 -49.30 21.33 -3.19
N ASN A 450 -49.11 22.61 -2.86
CA ASN A 450 -48.64 23.07 -1.55
C ASN A 450 -49.63 22.73 -0.41
N GLU A 451 -50.93 22.79 -0.68
CA GLU A 451 -52.00 22.35 0.23
C GLU A 451 -52.18 20.81 0.28
N LYS A 452 -51.33 20.05 -0.43
CA LYS A 452 -51.43 18.59 -0.61
C LYS A 452 -52.72 18.11 -1.30
N ASP A 453 -53.42 19.00 -2.00
CA ASP A 453 -54.52 18.66 -2.89
C ASP A 453 -53.99 18.34 -4.29
N PHE A 454 -53.32 17.19 -4.38
CA PHE A 454 -52.65 16.75 -5.61
C PHE A 454 -53.63 16.51 -6.78
N LYS A 455 -54.90 16.23 -6.49
CA LYS A 455 -55.92 16.04 -7.52
C LYS A 455 -56.19 17.35 -8.26
N ASN A 456 -56.42 18.43 -7.51
CA ASN A 456 -56.61 19.74 -8.12
C ASN A 456 -55.28 20.30 -8.67
N GLY A 457 -54.15 20.05 -8.01
CA GLY A 457 -52.82 20.38 -8.52
C GLY A 457 -52.59 19.83 -9.94
N ALA A 458 -52.74 18.51 -10.11
CA ALA A 458 -52.62 17.85 -11.41
C ALA A 458 -53.65 18.37 -12.43
N LEU A 459 -54.89 18.65 -12.01
CA LEU A 459 -55.94 19.18 -12.88
C LEU A 459 -55.53 20.54 -13.47
N TYR A 460 -55.10 21.50 -12.66
CA TYR A 460 -54.73 22.84 -13.12
C TYR A 460 -53.43 22.83 -13.92
N LEU A 461 -52.39 22.12 -13.45
CA LEU A 461 -51.12 22.02 -14.16
C LEU A 461 -51.26 21.35 -15.54
N SER A 462 -52.16 20.37 -15.68
CA SER A 462 -52.40 19.72 -16.96
C SER A 462 -53.03 20.64 -18.02
N LYS A 463 -53.79 21.66 -17.58
CA LYS A 463 -54.49 22.65 -18.42
C LYS A 463 -53.61 23.83 -18.86
N VAL A 464 -52.39 23.94 -18.35
CA VAL A 464 -51.41 24.92 -18.82
C VAL A 464 -51.03 24.55 -20.26
N SER A 465 -51.18 25.50 -21.18
CA SER A 465 -50.97 25.27 -22.62
C SER A 465 -49.49 25.14 -22.93
N PHE A 466 -48.67 26.09 -22.45
CA PHE A 466 -47.21 26.01 -22.52
C PHE A 466 -46.63 25.55 -21.18
N LYS A 467 -46.35 24.24 -21.06
CA LYS A 467 -45.81 23.66 -19.82
C LYS A 467 -44.30 23.89 -19.76
N ASP A 468 -43.91 24.88 -18.97
CA ASP A 468 -42.51 25.09 -18.63
C ASP A 468 -41.96 23.99 -17.71
N GLY A 469 -40.67 24.07 -17.38
CA GLY A 469 -40.01 23.01 -16.64
C GLY A 469 -40.49 22.81 -15.20
N ASP A 470 -40.95 23.87 -14.53
CA ASP A 470 -41.64 23.72 -13.24
C ASP A 470 -42.93 22.95 -13.43
N THR A 471 -43.75 23.38 -14.40
CA THR A 471 -45.10 22.85 -14.61
C THR A 471 -45.04 21.35 -14.88
N ASN A 472 -44.12 20.87 -15.72
CA ASN A 472 -43.95 19.43 -15.96
C ASN A 472 -43.45 18.68 -14.72
N THR A 473 -42.55 19.27 -13.94
CA THR A 473 -41.99 18.65 -12.73
C THR A 473 -43.07 18.45 -11.67
N PHE A 474 -43.84 19.50 -11.36
CA PHE A 474 -44.93 19.45 -10.39
C PHE A 474 -46.13 18.63 -10.91
N LEU A 475 -46.44 18.69 -12.21
CA LEU A 475 -47.49 17.86 -12.78
C LEU A 475 -47.15 16.36 -12.65
N ALA A 476 -45.91 15.97 -12.95
CA ALA A 476 -45.47 14.59 -12.73
C ALA A 476 -45.54 14.20 -11.25
N PHE A 477 -45.17 15.12 -10.35
CA PHE A 477 -45.25 14.91 -8.91
C PHE A 477 -46.69 14.66 -8.46
N ASP A 478 -47.62 15.54 -8.78
CA ASP A 478 -49.03 15.41 -8.39
C ASP A 478 -49.68 14.16 -9.00
N LEU A 479 -49.38 13.87 -10.26
CA LEU A 479 -49.85 12.65 -10.94
C LEU A 479 -49.36 11.40 -10.22
N PHE A 480 -48.14 11.40 -9.69
CA PHE A 480 -47.63 10.30 -8.89
C PHE A 480 -48.40 10.16 -7.57
N GLN A 481 -48.63 11.26 -6.85
CA GLN A 481 -49.33 11.25 -5.55
C GLN A 481 -50.76 10.73 -5.66
N ILE A 482 -51.47 11.03 -6.76
CA ILE A 482 -52.81 10.49 -7.01
C ILE A 482 -52.83 9.06 -7.58
N GLY A 483 -51.67 8.39 -7.63
CA GLY A 483 -51.52 7.02 -8.11
C GLY A 483 -51.43 6.86 -9.64
N ASN A 484 -51.44 7.95 -10.41
CA ASN A 484 -51.36 7.91 -11.88
C ASN A 484 -49.91 7.84 -12.40
N ARG A 485 -49.23 6.75 -12.03
CA ARG A 485 -47.80 6.51 -12.35
C ARG A 485 -47.51 6.51 -13.85
N LYS A 486 -48.41 5.96 -14.68
CA LYS A 486 -48.22 5.91 -16.15
C LYS A 486 -48.19 7.31 -16.76
N ARG A 487 -49.10 8.20 -16.34
CA ARG A 487 -49.14 9.57 -16.87
C ARG A 487 -47.97 10.40 -16.34
N ALA A 488 -47.61 10.23 -15.06
CA ALA A 488 -46.40 10.84 -14.49
C ALA A 488 -45.15 10.46 -15.30
N TYR A 489 -45.01 9.17 -15.65
CA TYR A 489 -43.92 8.67 -16.49
C TYR A 489 -43.89 9.34 -17.87
N GLU A 490 -45.02 9.42 -18.58
CA GLU A 490 -45.04 10.05 -19.92
C GLU A 490 -44.74 11.56 -19.87
N VAL A 491 -45.18 12.26 -18.80
CA VAL A 491 -44.82 13.67 -18.60
C VAL A 491 -43.31 13.83 -18.46
N LEU A 492 -42.65 13.05 -17.59
CA LEU A 492 -41.20 13.12 -17.39
C LEU A 492 -40.41 12.70 -18.63
N LYS A 493 -40.85 11.64 -19.29
CA LYS A 493 -40.24 11.15 -20.54
C LYS A 493 -40.24 12.20 -21.63
N ASN A 494 -41.35 12.93 -21.81
CA ASN A 494 -41.42 13.99 -22.80
C ASN A 494 -40.56 15.20 -22.39
N HIS A 495 -40.59 15.57 -21.11
CA HIS A 495 -39.82 16.69 -20.57
C HIS A 495 -38.29 16.49 -20.70
N LEU A 496 -37.80 15.26 -20.49
CA LEU A 496 -36.37 14.95 -20.61
C LEU A 496 -35.88 14.94 -22.06
N LYS A 497 -36.75 14.72 -23.06
CA LYS A 497 -36.36 14.82 -24.49
C LYS A 497 -36.05 16.25 -24.91
N THR A 498 -36.60 17.25 -24.22
CA THR A 498 -36.48 18.66 -24.57
C THR A 498 -35.46 19.41 -23.71
N ASN A 499 -34.53 18.71 -23.03
CA ASN A 499 -33.54 19.30 -22.11
C ASN A 499 -34.18 20.25 -21.08
N GLY A 500 -35.30 19.84 -20.49
CA GLY A 500 -36.06 20.67 -19.57
C GLY A 500 -35.39 20.92 -18.21
N LEU A 501 -35.96 21.87 -17.45
CA LEU A 501 -35.50 22.24 -16.09
C LEU A 501 -35.44 21.03 -15.15
N TYR A 502 -34.53 21.08 -14.16
CA TYR A 502 -34.31 20.05 -13.14
C TYR A 502 -33.94 18.65 -13.70
N PRO A 503 -32.91 18.54 -14.57
CA PRO A 503 -32.62 17.29 -15.27
C PRO A 503 -32.24 16.13 -14.34
N GLU A 504 -31.55 16.39 -13.23
CA GLU A 504 -31.21 15.35 -12.25
C GLU A 504 -32.44 14.82 -11.51
N ILE A 505 -33.29 15.73 -10.99
CA ILE A 505 -34.52 15.38 -10.26
C ILE A 505 -35.46 14.56 -11.15
N ASN A 506 -35.75 15.10 -12.33
CA ASN A 506 -36.67 14.47 -13.28
C ASN A 506 -36.09 13.18 -13.86
N GLY A 507 -34.76 13.12 -14.04
CA GLY A 507 -34.05 11.92 -14.43
C GLY A 507 -34.15 10.81 -13.38
N GLY A 508 -33.81 11.09 -12.13
CA GLY A 508 -33.91 10.11 -11.03
C GLY A 508 -35.34 9.61 -10.82
N ARG A 509 -36.34 10.51 -10.91
CA ARG A 509 -37.77 10.17 -10.88
C ARG A 509 -38.20 9.28 -12.04
N LEU A 510 -37.71 9.56 -13.26
CA LEU A 510 -38.00 8.73 -14.41
C LEU A 510 -37.42 7.31 -14.21
N VAL A 511 -36.21 7.19 -13.68
CA VAL A 511 -35.60 5.88 -13.38
C VAL A 511 -36.40 5.13 -12.32
N TYR A 512 -36.77 5.79 -11.23
CA TYR A 512 -37.61 5.21 -10.18
C TYR A 512 -38.97 4.74 -10.72
N LEU A 513 -39.67 5.58 -11.51
CA LEU A 513 -40.93 5.21 -12.15
C LEU A 513 -40.76 4.09 -13.18
N SER A 514 -39.65 4.06 -13.91
CA SER A 514 -39.36 2.98 -14.86
C SER A 514 -39.30 1.64 -14.14
N LYS A 515 -38.66 1.58 -12.97
CA LYS A 515 -38.64 0.39 -12.13
C LYS A 515 -40.03 -0.01 -11.64
N LEU A 516 -40.78 0.94 -11.06
CA LEU A 516 -42.14 0.68 -10.57
C LEU A 516 -43.12 0.21 -11.66
N LEU A 517 -42.87 0.58 -12.91
CA LEU A 517 -43.69 0.23 -14.07
C LEU A 517 -43.12 -0.94 -14.90
N GLN A 518 -42.00 -1.53 -14.49
CA GLN A 518 -41.30 -2.59 -15.23
C GLN A 518 -40.91 -2.17 -16.67
N LYS A 519 -40.45 -0.92 -16.80
CA LYS A 519 -40.02 -0.26 -18.05
C LYS A 519 -38.52 0.06 -18.03
N GLU A 520 -37.71 -0.69 -17.30
CA GLU A 520 -36.28 -0.42 -17.12
C GLU A 520 -35.53 -0.47 -18.45
N SER A 521 -35.98 -1.28 -19.41
CA SER A 521 -35.39 -1.35 -20.75
C SER A 521 -35.49 -0.04 -21.54
N ASP A 522 -36.51 0.78 -21.30
CA ASP A 522 -36.69 2.08 -21.96
C ASP A 522 -35.60 3.08 -21.57
N LEU A 523 -35.00 2.93 -20.39
CA LEU A 523 -33.95 3.82 -19.89
C LEU A 523 -32.73 3.91 -20.81
N LYS A 524 -32.47 2.84 -21.58
CA LYS A 524 -31.36 2.78 -22.55
C LYS A 524 -31.50 3.81 -23.68
N LYS A 525 -32.71 4.35 -23.90
CA LYS A 525 -33.02 5.32 -24.96
C LYS A 525 -32.80 6.78 -24.53
N PHE A 526 -32.53 7.02 -23.24
CA PHE A 526 -32.39 8.36 -22.69
C PHE A 526 -30.94 8.74 -22.46
N HIS A 527 -30.64 10.02 -22.69
CA HIS A 527 -29.40 10.64 -22.27
C HIS A 527 -29.67 11.46 -21.00
N PHE A 528 -29.00 11.12 -19.90
CA PHE A 528 -29.09 11.87 -18.64
C PHE A 528 -27.84 12.73 -18.49
N THR A 529 -27.96 13.95 -17.98
CA THR A 529 -26.81 14.85 -17.81
C THR A 529 -26.05 14.60 -16.50
N SER A 530 -26.74 14.18 -15.44
CA SER A 530 -26.11 13.85 -14.15
C SER A 530 -25.42 12.47 -14.19
N PRO A 531 -24.13 12.37 -13.82
CA PRO A 531 -23.43 11.08 -13.71
C PRO A 531 -24.14 10.08 -12.78
N SER A 532 -24.65 10.54 -11.64
CA SER A 532 -25.35 9.68 -10.67
C SER A 532 -26.62 9.09 -11.28
N VAL A 533 -27.39 9.89 -12.04
CA VAL A 533 -28.60 9.42 -12.72
C VAL A 533 -28.26 8.52 -13.91
N GLN A 534 -27.20 8.83 -14.66
CA GLN A 534 -26.71 7.94 -15.73
C GLN A 534 -26.35 6.57 -15.19
N LEU A 535 -25.63 6.51 -14.06
CA LEU A 535 -25.27 5.26 -13.40
C LEU A 535 -26.51 4.53 -12.89
N MET A 536 -27.40 5.23 -12.18
CA MET A 536 -28.65 4.66 -11.67
C MET A 536 -29.50 4.04 -12.79
N ALA A 537 -29.63 4.74 -13.92
CA ALA A 537 -30.33 4.22 -15.10
C ALA A 537 -29.65 3.00 -15.70
N ALA A 538 -28.31 3.00 -15.78
CA ALA A 538 -27.54 1.88 -16.32
C ALA A 538 -27.64 0.63 -15.43
N ILE A 539 -27.51 0.78 -14.12
CA ILE A 539 -27.66 -0.31 -13.14
C ILE A 539 -29.09 -0.85 -13.14
N THR A 540 -30.10 0.03 -13.06
CA THR A 540 -31.51 -0.37 -13.00
C THR A 540 -31.97 -1.10 -14.28
N SER A 541 -31.44 -0.70 -15.44
CA SER A 541 -31.71 -1.36 -16.73
C SER A 541 -30.80 -2.58 -17.03
N ASN A 542 -29.98 -2.98 -16.05
CA ASN A 542 -28.98 -4.04 -16.16
C ASN A 542 -28.07 -3.89 -17.41
N ASN A 543 -27.69 -2.65 -17.74
CA ASN A 543 -26.87 -2.33 -18.90
C ASN A 543 -25.38 -2.36 -18.56
N VAL A 544 -24.85 -3.57 -18.41
CA VAL A 544 -23.46 -3.85 -18.00
C VAL A 544 -22.44 -3.06 -18.81
N LYS A 545 -22.53 -3.09 -20.15
CA LYS A 545 -21.63 -2.37 -21.06
C LYS A 545 -21.62 -0.86 -20.82
N LYS A 546 -22.77 -0.28 -20.47
CA LYS A 546 -22.87 1.15 -20.16
C LYS A 546 -22.24 1.46 -18.80
N VAL A 547 -22.39 0.60 -17.79
CA VAL A 547 -21.72 0.76 -16.49
C VAL A 547 -20.20 0.68 -16.65
N GLU A 548 -19.67 -0.29 -17.41
CA GLU A 548 -18.24 -0.39 -17.74
C GLU A 548 -17.72 0.90 -18.41
N LYS A 549 -18.47 1.43 -19.39
CA LYS A 549 -18.11 2.68 -20.09
C LYS A 549 -18.11 3.90 -19.16
N LEU A 550 -18.99 3.94 -18.15
CA LEU A 550 -19.09 5.05 -17.21
C LEU A 550 -17.99 4.99 -16.14
N LEU A 551 -17.60 3.79 -15.70
CA LEU A 551 -16.71 3.57 -14.55
C LEU A 551 -15.46 4.48 -14.51
N PRO A 552 -14.71 4.72 -15.61
CA PRO A 552 -13.53 5.58 -15.58
C PRO A 552 -13.83 7.06 -15.28
N GLN A 553 -15.05 7.52 -15.58
CA GLN A 553 -15.49 8.92 -15.42
C GLN A 553 -16.11 9.18 -14.05
N LEU A 554 -16.42 8.12 -13.30
CA LEU A 554 -17.05 8.22 -11.99
C LEU A 554 -16.01 8.44 -10.89
N SER A 555 -16.46 9.05 -9.78
CA SER A 555 -15.68 9.23 -8.55
C SER A 555 -16.53 8.84 -7.34
N GLY A 556 -15.89 8.75 -6.16
CA GLY A 556 -16.57 8.52 -4.89
C GLY A 556 -17.54 7.34 -4.89
N ASN A 557 -18.74 7.57 -4.37
CA ASN A 557 -19.77 6.56 -4.15
C ASN A 557 -20.32 5.98 -5.45
N GLU A 558 -20.43 6.76 -6.52
CA GLU A 558 -20.81 6.29 -7.85
C GLU A 558 -19.81 5.25 -8.38
N LYS A 559 -18.51 5.51 -8.24
CA LYS A 559 -17.47 4.59 -8.72
C LYS A 559 -17.49 3.27 -7.96
N ILE A 560 -17.64 3.34 -6.64
CA ILE A 560 -17.73 2.16 -5.76
C ILE A 560 -18.99 1.34 -6.11
N ALA A 561 -20.15 1.99 -6.28
CA ALA A 561 -21.39 1.31 -6.64
C ALA A 561 -21.32 0.63 -8.01
N ALA A 562 -20.74 1.31 -9.01
CA ALA A 562 -20.52 0.78 -10.34
C ALA A 562 -19.59 -0.44 -10.32
N ALA A 563 -18.47 -0.34 -9.61
CA ALA A 563 -17.52 -1.44 -9.46
C ALA A 563 -18.15 -2.64 -8.75
N LEU A 564 -18.93 -2.41 -7.68
CA LEU A 564 -19.65 -3.48 -6.98
C LEU A 564 -20.70 -4.15 -7.87
N PHE A 565 -21.47 -3.36 -8.63
CA PHE A 565 -22.42 -3.92 -9.58
C PHE A 565 -21.73 -4.83 -10.61
N LEU A 566 -20.62 -4.38 -11.18
CA LEU A 566 -19.86 -5.14 -12.17
C LEU A 566 -19.21 -6.39 -11.56
N SER A 567 -18.62 -6.30 -10.36
CA SER A 567 -18.00 -7.45 -9.71
C SER A 567 -19.02 -8.56 -9.40
N LEU A 568 -20.20 -8.20 -8.90
CA LEU A 568 -21.29 -9.16 -8.66
C LEU A 568 -21.84 -9.75 -9.96
N THR A 569 -21.89 -8.95 -11.03
CA THR A 569 -22.35 -9.42 -12.34
C THR A 569 -21.41 -10.46 -12.95
N TYR A 570 -20.09 -10.24 -12.83
CA TYR A 570 -19.07 -11.12 -13.39
C TYR A 570 -18.62 -12.24 -12.44
N GLU A 571 -19.08 -12.26 -11.18
CA GLU A 571 -18.68 -13.22 -10.14
C GLU A 571 -18.63 -14.67 -10.63
N LYS A 572 -19.63 -15.08 -11.43
CA LYS A 572 -19.76 -16.46 -11.94
C LYS A 572 -19.21 -16.63 -13.36
N SER A 573 -19.34 -15.62 -14.21
CA SER A 573 -19.06 -15.74 -15.65
C SER A 573 -17.63 -15.36 -16.03
N ALA A 574 -17.01 -14.43 -15.32
CA ALA A 574 -15.64 -13.97 -15.55
C ALA A 574 -15.01 -13.52 -14.21
N PRO A 575 -14.59 -14.46 -13.34
CA PRO A 575 -14.05 -14.15 -12.02
C PRO A 575 -12.87 -13.19 -12.04
N ASP A 576 -12.02 -13.25 -13.06
CA ASP A 576 -10.86 -12.34 -13.19
C ASP A 576 -11.31 -10.89 -13.36
N ARG A 577 -12.31 -10.64 -14.21
CA ARG A 577 -12.92 -9.30 -14.36
C ARG A 577 -13.59 -8.86 -13.06
N ALA A 578 -14.23 -9.78 -12.35
CA ALA A 578 -14.82 -9.46 -11.05
C ALA A 578 -13.76 -9.03 -10.03
N MET A 579 -12.58 -9.69 -10.02
CA MET A 579 -11.44 -9.29 -9.19
C MET A 579 -10.92 -7.91 -9.56
N GLU A 580 -10.79 -7.58 -10.85
CA GLU A 580 -10.40 -6.22 -11.30
C GLU A 580 -11.32 -5.14 -10.71
N TYR A 581 -12.64 -5.35 -10.76
CA TYR A 581 -13.58 -4.39 -10.18
C TYR A 581 -13.53 -4.35 -8.65
N LEU A 582 -13.27 -5.47 -7.96
CA LEU A 582 -13.06 -5.47 -6.52
C LEU A 582 -11.78 -4.70 -6.14
N THR A 583 -10.73 -4.76 -6.97
CA THR A 583 -9.52 -3.94 -6.79
C THR A 583 -9.84 -2.45 -6.92
N VAL A 584 -10.76 -2.06 -7.81
CA VAL A 584 -11.26 -0.67 -7.87
C VAL A 584 -11.90 -0.26 -6.54
N ILE A 585 -12.74 -1.12 -5.94
CA ILE A 585 -13.36 -0.85 -4.63
C ILE A 585 -12.29 -0.72 -3.54
N PHE A 586 -11.33 -1.66 -3.49
CA PHE A 586 -10.24 -1.65 -2.52
C PHE A 586 -9.41 -0.35 -2.59
N ASN A 587 -9.04 0.08 -3.80
CA ASN A 587 -8.20 1.25 -4.01
C ASN A 587 -8.90 2.60 -3.74
N HIS A 588 -10.23 2.65 -3.88
CA HIS A 588 -10.99 3.89 -3.72
C HIS A 588 -11.76 3.97 -2.39
N SER A 589 -11.75 2.91 -1.59
CA SER A 589 -12.37 2.90 -0.26
C SER A 589 -11.39 3.36 0.81
N THR A 590 -11.81 4.33 1.63
CA THR A 590 -11.14 4.69 2.88
C THR A 590 -11.68 3.91 4.09
N ASP A 591 -12.73 3.11 3.89
CA ASP A 591 -13.40 2.32 4.92
C ASP A 591 -12.75 0.94 5.05
N GLU A 592 -12.22 0.63 6.23
CA GLU A 592 -11.50 -0.62 6.49
C GLU A 592 -12.37 -1.87 6.27
N VAL A 593 -13.66 -1.82 6.63
CA VAL A 593 -14.57 -2.96 6.46
C VAL A 593 -14.79 -3.25 4.98
N VAL A 594 -14.98 -2.20 4.17
CA VAL A 594 -15.14 -2.31 2.71
C VAL A 594 -13.86 -2.81 2.04
N SER A 595 -12.70 -2.32 2.48
CA SER A 595 -11.40 -2.75 1.94
C SER A 595 -11.09 -4.20 2.31
N ASN A 596 -11.41 -4.63 3.55
CA ASN A 596 -11.26 -6.02 3.98
C ASN A 596 -12.23 -6.96 3.25
N PHE A 597 -13.48 -6.55 3.04
CA PHE A 597 -14.42 -7.28 2.18
C PHE A 597 -13.85 -7.49 0.78
N SER A 598 -13.36 -6.42 0.14
CA SER A 598 -12.85 -6.48 -1.23
C SER A 598 -11.67 -7.44 -1.34
N ARG A 599 -10.73 -7.36 -0.39
CA ARG A 599 -9.57 -8.26 -0.30
C ARG A 599 -9.98 -9.72 -0.11
N GLN A 600 -10.87 -10.01 0.83
CA GLN A 600 -11.34 -11.38 1.08
C GLN A 600 -12.13 -11.92 -0.11
N MET A 601 -12.94 -11.09 -0.77
CA MET A 601 -13.71 -11.49 -1.94
C MET A 601 -12.80 -11.80 -3.13
N ILE A 602 -11.72 -11.02 -3.32
CA ILE A 602 -10.69 -11.32 -4.32
C ILE A 602 -10.03 -12.67 -4.03
N ASN A 603 -9.63 -12.94 -2.78
CA ASN A 603 -9.06 -14.24 -2.39
C ASN A 603 -10.03 -15.40 -2.68
N HIS A 604 -11.30 -15.21 -2.33
CA HIS A 604 -12.35 -16.20 -2.58
C HIS A 604 -12.51 -16.49 -4.08
N LEU A 605 -12.54 -15.45 -4.92
CA LEU A 605 -12.68 -15.60 -6.36
C LEU A 605 -11.45 -16.26 -7.00
N ALA A 606 -10.24 -15.87 -6.59
CA ALA A 606 -9.00 -16.50 -7.04
C ALA A 606 -8.97 -17.99 -6.70
N PHE A 607 -9.40 -18.36 -5.49
CA PHE A 607 -9.53 -19.75 -5.07
C PHE A 607 -10.52 -20.52 -5.96
N LYS A 608 -11.68 -19.93 -6.19
CA LYS A 608 -12.75 -20.58 -6.97
C LYS A 608 -12.43 -20.70 -8.46
N SER A 609 -11.72 -19.72 -9.03
CA SER A 609 -11.31 -19.75 -10.44
C SER A 609 -10.06 -20.60 -10.68
N GLY A 610 -9.29 -20.89 -9.63
CA GLY A 610 -7.96 -21.49 -9.73
C GLY A 610 -6.88 -20.49 -10.16
N ASN A 611 -7.24 -19.23 -10.46
CA ASN A 611 -6.31 -18.19 -10.83
C ASN A 611 -5.83 -17.41 -9.60
N PHE A 612 -4.75 -17.89 -8.99
CA PHE A 612 -4.15 -17.26 -7.80
C PHE A 612 -3.11 -16.20 -8.11
N GLU A 613 -2.72 -16.03 -9.38
CA GLU A 613 -1.66 -15.08 -9.74
C GLU A 613 -1.94 -13.66 -9.19
N PRO A 614 -3.14 -13.07 -9.37
CA PRO A 614 -3.41 -11.71 -8.89
C PRO A 614 -3.32 -11.58 -7.36
N VAL A 615 -3.54 -12.68 -6.63
CA VAL A 615 -3.51 -12.67 -5.17
C VAL A 615 -2.10 -12.87 -4.65
N LEU A 616 -1.40 -13.87 -5.16
CA LEU A 616 -0.05 -14.23 -4.71
C LEU A 616 0.97 -13.16 -5.08
N PHE A 617 0.86 -12.59 -6.28
CA PHE A 617 1.76 -11.51 -6.72
C PHE A 617 1.44 -10.15 -6.10
N ASN A 618 0.35 -10.05 -5.33
CA ASN A 618 0.10 -8.89 -4.46
C ASN A 618 0.52 -9.14 -3.01
N ASP A 619 0.93 -10.36 -2.64
CA ASP A 619 1.52 -10.66 -1.34
C ASP A 619 3.04 -10.37 -1.38
N PRO A 620 3.52 -9.33 -0.67
CA PRO A 620 4.94 -8.98 -0.66
C PRO A 620 5.82 -10.12 -0.13
N GLN A 621 5.28 -10.98 0.76
CA GLN A 621 6.04 -12.08 1.33
C GLN A 621 6.20 -13.22 0.31
N PHE A 622 5.15 -13.52 -0.46
CA PHE A 622 5.25 -14.47 -1.56
C PHE A 622 6.35 -14.05 -2.54
N ILE A 623 6.43 -12.77 -2.89
CA ILE A 623 7.50 -12.24 -3.75
C ILE A 623 8.89 -12.32 -3.06
N ALA A 624 8.99 -11.89 -1.81
CA ALA A 624 10.26 -11.82 -1.08
C ALA A 624 10.93 -13.19 -0.92
N TYR A 625 10.14 -14.24 -0.69
CA TYR A 625 10.63 -15.61 -0.48
C TYR A 625 10.71 -16.43 -1.77
N ASN A 626 10.59 -15.82 -2.95
CA ASN A 626 10.85 -16.51 -4.21
C ASN A 626 12.32 -16.97 -4.30
N PRO A 627 12.60 -18.28 -4.44
CA PRO A 627 13.97 -18.78 -4.61
C PRO A 627 14.71 -18.17 -5.80
N GLU A 628 13.99 -17.81 -6.87
CA GLU A 628 14.56 -17.19 -8.07
C GLU A 628 15.01 -15.74 -7.80
N ASN A 629 14.38 -15.05 -6.85
CA ASN A 629 14.79 -13.71 -6.43
C ASN A 629 16.06 -13.75 -5.56
N GLY A 630 16.43 -14.90 -4.98
CA GLY A 630 17.73 -15.14 -4.34
C GLY A 630 18.93 -15.01 -5.31
N ILE A 631 18.67 -14.99 -6.61
CA ILE A 631 19.68 -15.05 -7.69
C ILE A 631 19.82 -13.71 -8.44
N THR A 632 19.09 -12.67 -8.04
CA THR A 632 19.11 -11.36 -8.71
C THR A 632 19.81 -10.29 -7.88
N SER A 633 20.71 -9.51 -8.50
CA SER A 633 21.34 -8.33 -7.85
C SER A 633 20.27 -7.33 -7.41
N VAL A 634 20.61 -6.45 -6.46
CA VAL A 634 19.73 -5.34 -6.04
C VAL A 634 19.28 -4.53 -7.27
N ASP A 635 20.20 -4.23 -8.19
CA ASP A 635 19.89 -3.52 -9.45
C ASP A 635 18.89 -4.28 -10.33
N THR A 636 18.99 -5.61 -10.37
CA THR A 636 18.05 -6.44 -11.13
C THR A 636 16.67 -6.49 -10.46
N LEU A 637 16.61 -6.48 -9.13
CA LEU A 637 15.34 -6.38 -8.39
C LEU A 637 14.66 -5.02 -8.61
N ILE A 638 15.44 -3.94 -8.58
CA ILE A 638 14.95 -2.58 -8.86
C ILE A 638 14.48 -2.49 -10.31
N SER A 639 15.28 -2.94 -11.28
CA SER A 639 14.90 -2.92 -12.69
C SER A 639 13.63 -3.73 -12.97
N LYS A 640 13.48 -4.94 -12.39
CA LYS A 640 12.23 -5.70 -12.49
C LYS A 640 11.05 -5.00 -11.81
N ALA A 641 11.29 -4.27 -10.73
CA ALA A 641 10.26 -3.49 -10.08
C ALA A 641 9.83 -2.29 -10.94
N GLU A 642 10.79 -1.65 -11.61
CA GLU A 642 10.53 -0.58 -12.59
C GLU A 642 9.74 -1.10 -13.79
N ASP A 643 10.05 -2.30 -14.28
CA ASP A 643 9.25 -2.97 -15.31
C ASP A 643 7.81 -3.18 -14.83
N TYR A 644 7.61 -3.67 -13.61
CA TYR A 644 6.27 -3.81 -13.04
C TYR A 644 5.57 -2.46 -12.80
N ILE A 645 6.30 -1.40 -12.43
CA ILE A 645 5.75 -0.04 -12.35
C ILE A 645 5.27 0.42 -13.74
N SER A 646 6.03 0.11 -14.79
CA SER A 646 5.69 0.47 -16.16
C SER A 646 4.44 -0.25 -16.67
N THR A 647 4.13 -1.43 -16.12
CA THR A 647 2.92 -2.20 -16.41
C THR A 647 1.81 -2.00 -15.36
N GLU A 648 1.93 -0.99 -14.49
CA GLU A 648 0.99 -0.69 -13.39
C GLU A 648 0.80 -1.83 -12.36
N ASP A 649 1.71 -2.81 -12.34
CA ASP A 649 1.79 -3.93 -11.40
C ASP A 649 2.47 -3.50 -10.08
N TYR A 650 1.95 -2.44 -9.44
CA TYR A 650 2.58 -1.81 -8.28
C TYR A 650 2.78 -2.74 -7.08
N GLY A 651 1.95 -3.79 -6.92
CA GLY A 651 2.12 -4.79 -5.85
C GLY A 651 3.37 -5.64 -6.06
N LYS A 652 3.63 -6.08 -7.30
CA LYS A 652 4.85 -6.81 -7.68
C LYS A 652 6.07 -5.92 -7.52
N ALA A 653 5.98 -4.68 -8.00
CA ALA A 653 7.03 -3.69 -7.83
C ALA A 653 7.36 -3.43 -6.36
N TYR A 654 6.34 -3.21 -5.53
CA TYR A 654 6.50 -2.98 -4.10
C TYR A 654 7.18 -4.17 -3.40
N GLY A 655 6.76 -5.40 -3.70
CA GLY A 655 7.39 -6.61 -3.16
C GLY A 655 8.86 -6.73 -3.52
N LEU A 656 9.23 -6.43 -4.77
CA LEU A 656 10.62 -6.43 -5.22
C LEU A 656 11.45 -5.28 -4.63
N LEU A 657 10.90 -4.07 -4.55
CA LEU A 657 11.56 -2.90 -3.95
C LEU A 657 11.80 -3.09 -2.46
N LYS A 658 10.84 -3.69 -1.74
CA LYS A 658 11.01 -4.03 -0.33
C LYS A 658 12.15 -5.05 -0.13
N LEU A 659 12.20 -6.08 -0.98
CA LEU A 659 13.28 -7.06 -0.96
C LEU A 659 14.65 -6.41 -1.30
N ALA A 660 14.68 -5.48 -2.26
CA ALA A 660 15.88 -4.72 -2.61
C ALA A 660 16.36 -3.88 -1.42
N LEU A 661 15.44 -3.19 -0.73
CA LEU A 661 15.74 -2.38 0.46
C LEU A 661 16.35 -3.23 1.57
N GLU A 662 15.72 -4.36 1.91
CA GLU A 662 16.21 -5.29 2.93
C GLU A 662 17.66 -5.73 2.65
N ARG A 663 18.00 -5.99 1.38
CA ARG A 663 19.34 -6.38 0.93
C ARG A 663 20.38 -5.25 0.91
N THR A 664 19.94 -3.99 0.84
CA THR A 664 20.83 -2.82 0.94
C THR A 664 21.08 -2.38 2.38
N THR A 665 20.18 -2.73 3.30
CA THR A 665 20.26 -2.36 4.72
C THR A 665 20.91 -3.43 5.61
N SER A 666 20.99 -4.67 5.11
CA SER A 666 21.78 -5.77 5.69
C SER A 666 23.22 -5.71 5.22
#